data_AF-A0A952U4R6-F1
#
_entry.id   AF-A0A952U4R6-F1
#
_cell.length_a   1.000
_cell.length_b   1.000
_cell.length_c   1.000
_cell.angle_alpha   90.00
_cell.angle_beta   90.00
_cell.angle_gamma   90.00
#
_symmetry.space_group_name_H-M   'P 1'
#
loop_
_entity.id
_entity.type
_entity.pdbx_description
1 polymer ?
#
loop_
_entity_poly.entity_id
_entity_poly.type
_entity_poly.pdbx_seq_one_letter_code
_entity_poly.pdbx_strand_id
1 'polypeptide(L)'
;MSLKTLITLVVCLVLLIGGAATTVGAAYQRGVEVRGWSDPAHEPNLPFRVPLAGVNVDLRQYDDATLTTELQRIAAAGFVWVRQSFDWQDIQPSAETFDFSAYDRIVSAVRKQPTVKIVAVLDTAPVWARRPDASDRLFAPPTSMSTFGAFAGKLADRYKDAIDYYQIWDEPNLNTHWGGLDPRPADYAAMLDAAHEAIHAADPVATVIAAGLAPTVEQGPRNLSDVSFLRALYEVGAKDSFDAAAGKPYGFDSSPLDRTVDTETLNFSRLILLREVMVKYGDGEKALWGSHFGWNSLPADWKGPPSIWGQVDAATQRQWTREAYTRADREWAWMGGLILAAWHPNAPADDPIQGFAVDQKAADWFENGAFFQKQAIGIGLHHPTDPRFRYQGDWEFGPLGADVKHLETKPNPPEDGSAHQLMFSFEGESLAFKVHRAAEPAFLYVRVDGQPANALPRSDKGDAYIIMKTPDLQDRIDLIVAAQGLGAGVHSVEGRFYLAWDQWVLAGIAVGSAPDVSRLNALIGIGMGAVLAGVLLAAWMLWRLPRIAVRRTTINGLAYLRRMTDILIGLAVSLLAMLGMAFTFRNILPDVFSRETPTIIATVLTAGLAFFSPSFILSAVALIALWLIIYNRPVVGLALIIFWAPFFLVPIQLYLWAFPMVEVSLALTVTAVLIRGLIDRARQRSTPVTPRAENSNASSLDLIMLCFAALATITLLWSEQRVPAIREWRVIVVEPVLFFFLFRRLRITSTELTRLVDVLLLAGTVIAMVGLIQYVSGGAVIAEEGTRRLKSVYGSPNNAALFLGRCLPFGLALVLMAPSLLRRAMAGLLSTIMLVAVVLTQSAGALLIGVPASLVVVLFLWRRRIGLIAVGLIIVGLLALIPLSSAVPRLRGLLDLSRSSSSTRTQIWTSTFYMLRDHPITGLGMDQFLYQYRSRYILPDAWREPDLSHPHNVVLDYWISLGIGGLVILAAQQWVFWRTGLRTLHKWRARDPLATALTIGALGSMTNFLGHGLVDNSYFVIDLAFVFCFTVALVTRLAATSKEATA
;
A
#
# COMPACT_ATOMS: atom_id res chain seq x y z
N MET A 1 -1.03 28.86 -40.74
CA MET A 1 -0.56 27.56 -40.20
C MET A 1 0.28 26.88 -41.28
N SER A 2 1.51 26.46 -41.02
CA SER A 2 2.39 25.90 -42.08
C SER A 2 1.99 24.45 -42.44
N LEU A 3 2.28 23.98 -43.66
CA LEU A 3 2.06 22.58 -44.06
C LEU A 3 2.69 21.59 -43.07
N LYS A 4 3.86 21.94 -42.51
CA LYS A 4 4.54 21.17 -41.45
C LYS A 4 3.72 21.10 -40.15
N THR A 5 3.05 22.20 -39.78
CA THR A 5 2.15 22.26 -38.61
C THR A 5 0.90 21.40 -38.82
N LEU A 6 0.35 21.36 -40.04
CA LEU A 6 -0.79 20.53 -40.39
C LEU A 6 -0.43 19.03 -40.38
N ILE A 7 0.70 18.65 -41.00
CA ILE A 7 1.20 17.27 -40.97
C ILE A 7 1.44 16.80 -39.53
N THR A 8 2.05 17.64 -38.70
CA THR A 8 2.32 17.33 -37.28
C THR A 8 1.01 17.18 -36.48
N LEU A 9 -0.01 17.98 -36.78
CA LEU A 9 -1.35 17.86 -36.17
C LEU A 9 -2.05 16.55 -36.58
N VAL A 10 -1.96 16.16 -37.86
CA VAL A 10 -2.52 14.90 -38.36
C VAL A 10 -1.83 13.70 -37.73
N VAL A 11 -0.49 13.71 -37.63
CA VAL A 11 0.27 12.66 -36.94
C VAL A 11 -0.11 12.58 -35.45
N CYS A 12 -0.29 13.72 -34.79
CA CYS A 12 -0.78 13.78 -33.42
C CYS A 12 -2.17 13.12 -33.28
N LEU A 13 -3.11 13.46 -34.17
CA LEU A 13 -4.46 12.91 -34.15
C LEU A 13 -4.48 11.38 -34.40
N VAL A 14 -3.68 10.89 -35.34
CA VAL A 14 -3.55 9.46 -35.65
C VAL A 14 -2.98 8.69 -34.46
N LEU A 15 -1.94 9.21 -33.82
CA LEU A 15 -1.34 8.60 -32.63
C LEU A 15 -2.32 8.53 -31.45
N LEU A 16 -3.13 9.59 -31.26
CA LEU A 16 -4.13 9.63 -30.20
C LEU A 16 -5.29 8.66 -30.45
N ILE A 17 -5.92 8.70 -31.63
CA ILE A 17 -7.11 7.88 -31.93
C ILE A 17 -6.73 6.42 -32.15
N GLY A 18 -5.68 6.16 -32.93
CA GLY A 18 -5.21 4.80 -33.20
C GLY A 18 -4.64 4.11 -31.95
N GLY A 19 -3.90 4.86 -31.13
CA GLY A 19 -3.44 4.37 -29.83
C GLY A 19 -4.60 4.02 -28.90
N ALA A 20 -5.59 4.91 -28.76
CA ALA A 20 -6.77 4.67 -27.93
C ALA A 20 -7.60 3.46 -28.41
N ALA A 21 -7.88 3.35 -29.70
CA ALA A 21 -8.65 2.22 -30.25
C ALA A 21 -7.95 0.87 -30.03
N THR A 22 -6.62 0.82 -30.22
CA THR A 22 -5.81 -0.39 -29.98
C THR A 22 -5.83 -0.79 -28.51
N THR A 23 -5.65 0.18 -27.61
CA THR A 23 -5.72 -0.06 -26.16
C THR A 23 -7.09 -0.58 -25.74
N VAL A 24 -8.18 0.04 -26.20
CA VAL A 24 -9.56 -0.38 -25.86
C VAL A 24 -9.88 -1.77 -26.41
N GLY A 25 -9.57 -2.03 -27.68
CA GLY A 25 -9.83 -3.33 -28.30
C GLY A 25 -9.05 -4.47 -27.64
N ALA A 26 -7.75 -4.28 -27.39
CA ALA A 26 -6.93 -5.28 -26.71
C ALA A 26 -7.35 -5.49 -25.24
N ALA A 27 -7.76 -4.42 -24.54
CA ALA A 27 -8.29 -4.53 -23.18
C ALA A 27 -9.62 -5.29 -23.13
N TYR A 28 -10.51 -5.09 -24.10
CA TYR A 28 -11.77 -5.84 -24.21
C TYR A 28 -11.52 -7.33 -24.44
N GLN A 29 -10.67 -7.67 -25.42
CA GLN A 29 -10.32 -9.07 -25.68
C GLN A 29 -9.64 -9.73 -24.48
N ARG A 30 -8.75 -9.01 -23.80
CA ARG A 30 -8.12 -9.48 -22.55
C ARG A 30 -9.19 -9.78 -21.50
N GLY A 31 -10.19 -8.91 -21.36
CA GLY A 31 -11.31 -9.09 -20.45
C GLY A 31 -12.11 -10.37 -20.74
N VAL A 32 -12.32 -10.72 -22.01
CA VAL A 32 -13.00 -11.97 -22.40
C VAL A 32 -12.16 -13.20 -22.08
N GLU A 33 -10.86 -13.18 -22.38
CA GLU A 33 -9.98 -14.34 -22.20
C GLU A 33 -9.76 -14.69 -20.72
N VAL A 34 -9.68 -13.68 -19.85
CA VAL A 34 -9.41 -13.88 -18.41
C VAL A 34 -10.67 -13.88 -17.54
N ARG A 35 -11.87 -13.79 -18.13
CA ARG A 35 -13.11 -13.71 -17.33
C ARG A 35 -13.31 -14.99 -16.53
N GLY A 36 -13.52 -14.83 -15.21
CA GLY A 36 -13.66 -15.95 -14.27
C GLY A 36 -12.34 -16.62 -13.86
N TRP A 37 -11.21 -16.24 -14.47
CA TRP A 37 -9.89 -16.70 -14.07
C TRP A 37 -9.50 -16.02 -12.76
N SER A 38 -9.09 -16.81 -11.76
CA SER A 38 -8.53 -16.33 -10.51
C SER A 38 -7.05 -16.69 -10.41
N ASP A 39 -6.20 -15.77 -9.97
CA ASP A 39 -4.80 -16.04 -9.66
C ASP A 39 -4.59 -16.06 -8.13
N PRO A 40 -4.55 -17.26 -7.50
CA PRO A 40 -4.43 -17.38 -6.04
C PRO A 40 -3.21 -16.72 -5.44
N ALA A 41 -2.12 -16.55 -6.19
CA ALA A 41 -0.92 -15.88 -5.67
C ALA A 41 -1.13 -14.36 -5.48
N HIS A 42 -2.14 -13.78 -6.13
CA HIS A 42 -2.41 -12.34 -6.12
C HIS A 42 -3.82 -11.98 -5.59
N GLU A 43 -4.68 -12.97 -5.37
CA GLU A 43 -6.04 -12.80 -4.87
C GLU A 43 -6.20 -13.36 -3.44
N PRO A 44 -6.25 -12.50 -2.40
CA PRO A 44 -6.28 -12.97 -1.00
C PRO A 44 -7.62 -13.59 -0.58
N ASN A 45 -8.70 -13.23 -1.30
CA ASN A 45 -10.08 -13.55 -0.95
C ASN A 45 -10.58 -14.75 -1.77
N LEU A 46 -10.03 -15.93 -1.49
CA LEU A 46 -10.41 -17.20 -2.11
C LEU A 46 -10.67 -18.26 -1.03
N PRO A 47 -11.57 -19.22 -1.28
CA PRO A 47 -11.75 -20.37 -0.41
C PRO A 47 -10.51 -21.25 -0.42
N PHE A 48 -10.35 -22.05 0.64
CA PHE A 48 -9.41 -23.16 0.59
C PHE A 48 -9.84 -24.21 -0.44
N ARG A 49 -8.85 -24.72 -1.16
CA ARG A 49 -9.03 -25.70 -2.22
C ARG A 49 -9.46 -27.02 -1.64
N VAL A 50 -10.61 -27.49 -2.09
CA VAL A 50 -11.12 -28.85 -1.85
C VAL A 50 -11.00 -29.69 -3.13
N PRO A 51 -11.05 -31.03 -3.05
CA PRO A 51 -11.07 -31.87 -4.24
C PRO A 51 -12.23 -31.47 -5.18
N LEU A 52 -12.00 -31.42 -6.49
CA LEU A 52 -13.06 -31.07 -7.45
C LEU A 52 -13.98 -32.26 -7.76
N ALA A 53 -13.43 -33.46 -7.86
CA ALA A 53 -14.11 -34.61 -8.44
C ALA A 53 -15.29 -35.11 -7.59
N GLY A 54 -16.49 -35.08 -8.16
CA GLY A 54 -17.69 -35.62 -7.55
C GLY A 54 -18.68 -36.18 -8.56
N VAL A 55 -19.66 -36.94 -8.09
CA VAL A 55 -20.75 -37.48 -8.90
C VAL A 55 -22.08 -37.50 -8.13
N ASN A 56 -23.18 -37.20 -8.81
CA ASN A 56 -24.53 -37.35 -8.26
C ASN A 56 -24.94 -38.82 -8.25
N VAL A 57 -25.56 -39.26 -7.16
CA VAL A 57 -25.96 -40.66 -6.94
C VAL A 57 -27.35 -40.73 -6.32
N ASP A 58 -28.05 -41.84 -6.55
CA ASP A 58 -29.17 -42.26 -5.70
C ASP A 58 -28.88 -43.65 -5.14
N LEU A 59 -28.19 -43.70 -4.01
CA LEU A 59 -27.72 -44.93 -3.36
C LEU A 59 -28.86 -45.74 -2.73
N ARG A 60 -30.07 -45.16 -2.61
CA ARG A 60 -31.26 -45.86 -2.11
C ARG A 60 -31.70 -46.99 -3.04
N GLN A 61 -31.36 -46.91 -4.32
CA GLN A 61 -31.74 -47.90 -5.33
C GLN A 61 -30.99 -49.24 -5.19
N TYR A 62 -29.90 -49.28 -4.41
CA TYR A 62 -29.02 -50.46 -4.30
C TYR A 62 -29.24 -51.25 -3.01
N ASP A 63 -29.17 -52.58 -3.10
CA ASP A 63 -28.99 -53.43 -1.92
C ASP A 63 -27.58 -53.29 -1.31
N ASP A 64 -27.30 -53.95 -0.19
CA ASP A 64 -26.03 -53.76 0.55
C ASP A 64 -24.78 -54.19 -0.24
N ALA A 65 -24.89 -55.29 -0.99
CA ALA A 65 -23.79 -55.82 -1.78
C ALA A 65 -23.48 -54.90 -2.97
N THR A 66 -24.53 -54.47 -3.67
CA THR A 66 -24.40 -53.56 -4.82
C THR A 66 -23.94 -52.18 -4.36
N LEU A 67 -24.49 -51.64 -3.26
CA LEU A 67 -24.07 -50.37 -2.67
C LEU A 67 -22.57 -50.35 -2.38
N THR A 68 -22.06 -51.41 -1.74
CA THR A 68 -20.63 -51.51 -1.43
C THR A 68 -19.78 -51.54 -2.71
N THR A 69 -20.23 -52.29 -3.71
CA THR A 69 -19.52 -52.43 -5.00
C THR A 69 -19.49 -51.11 -5.77
N GLU A 70 -20.63 -50.41 -5.86
CA GLU A 70 -20.72 -49.13 -6.56
C GLU A 70 -19.89 -48.05 -5.87
N LEU A 71 -19.90 -47.99 -4.54
CA LEU A 71 -19.04 -47.07 -3.80
C LEU A 71 -17.54 -47.33 -4.03
N GLN A 72 -17.13 -48.60 -4.14
CA GLN A 72 -15.76 -48.95 -4.50
C GLN A 72 -15.41 -48.52 -5.93
N ARG A 73 -16.35 -48.67 -6.88
CA ARG A 73 -16.16 -48.19 -8.27
C ARG A 73 -16.07 -46.67 -8.35
N ILE A 74 -16.90 -45.96 -7.60
CA ILE A 74 -16.86 -44.49 -7.49
C ILE A 74 -15.50 -44.04 -6.93
N ALA A 75 -15.05 -44.65 -5.84
CA ALA A 75 -13.74 -44.37 -5.25
C ALA A 75 -12.59 -44.68 -6.21
N ALA A 76 -12.66 -45.81 -6.92
CA ALA A 76 -11.65 -46.23 -7.90
C ALA A 76 -11.61 -45.31 -9.14
N ALA A 77 -12.73 -44.67 -9.50
CA ALA A 77 -12.73 -43.63 -10.54
C ALA A 77 -12.09 -42.31 -10.07
N GLY A 78 -11.76 -42.18 -8.78
CA GLY A 78 -11.14 -40.99 -8.19
C GLY A 78 -12.12 -39.94 -7.70
N PHE A 79 -13.43 -40.23 -7.66
CA PHE A 79 -14.40 -39.30 -7.10
C PHE A 79 -14.29 -39.24 -5.58
N VAL A 80 -14.25 -38.01 -5.07
CA VAL A 80 -14.26 -37.72 -3.63
C VAL A 80 -15.68 -37.44 -3.16
N TRP A 81 -16.47 -36.70 -3.92
CA TRP A 81 -17.82 -36.32 -3.50
C TRP A 81 -18.88 -37.25 -4.09
N VAL A 82 -19.74 -37.80 -3.24
CA VAL A 82 -21.04 -38.33 -3.65
C VAL A 82 -22.12 -37.36 -3.20
N ARG A 83 -22.85 -36.78 -4.16
CA ARG A 83 -24.00 -35.93 -3.85
C ARG A 83 -25.26 -36.78 -3.83
N GLN A 84 -25.85 -36.90 -2.64
CA GLN A 84 -26.96 -37.80 -2.34
C GLN A 84 -28.11 -37.02 -1.70
N SER A 85 -29.34 -37.23 -2.18
CA SER A 85 -30.54 -36.64 -1.57
C SER A 85 -30.94 -37.35 -0.28
N PHE A 86 -31.26 -36.54 0.73
CA PHE A 86 -31.82 -36.91 2.03
C PHE A 86 -33.21 -36.29 2.13
N ASP A 87 -34.20 -37.04 1.67
CA ASP A 87 -35.56 -36.55 1.47
C ASP A 87 -36.27 -36.45 2.82
N TRP A 88 -36.69 -35.25 3.21
CA TRP A 88 -37.34 -35.04 4.51
C TRP A 88 -38.61 -35.89 4.64
N GLN A 89 -39.36 -36.09 3.56
CA GLN A 89 -40.57 -36.90 3.58
C GLN A 89 -40.31 -38.37 3.93
N ASP A 90 -39.15 -38.91 3.53
CA ASP A 90 -38.76 -40.29 3.78
C ASP A 90 -38.26 -40.43 5.22
N ILE A 91 -37.53 -39.41 5.71
CA ILE A 91 -36.93 -39.40 7.04
C ILE A 91 -37.93 -39.08 8.13
N GLN A 92 -38.93 -38.23 7.88
CA GLN A 92 -39.95 -37.82 8.85
C GLN A 92 -41.37 -37.94 8.26
N PRO A 93 -41.85 -39.17 8.01
CA PRO A 93 -43.12 -39.41 7.33
C PRO A 93 -44.33 -38.87 8.11
N SER A 94 -44.23 -38.76 9.43
CA SER A 94 -45.21 -38.10 10.30
C SER A 94 -44.51 -37.15 11.28
N ALA A 95 -45.22 -36.13 11.78
CA ALA A 95 -44.64 -35.08 12.62
C ALA A 95 -43.85 -35.61 13.84
N GLU A 96 -44.24 -36.76 14.40
CA GLU A 96 -43.61 -37.33 15.59
C GLU A 96 -42.61 -38.47 15.30
N THR A 97 -42.61 -39.05 14.09
CA THR A 97 -41.84 -40.26 13.78
C THR A 97 -40.70 -39.96 12.83
N PHE A 98 -39.49 -40.39 13.19
CA PHE A 98 -38.31 -40.34 12.31
C PHE A 98 -37.87 -41.76 11.95
N ASP A 99 -37.59 -42.00 10.67
CA ASP A 99 -37.01 -43.22 10.15
C ASP A 99 -35.72 -42.91 9.38
N PHE A 100 -34.58 -43.23 10.00
CA PHE A 100 -33.26 -43.05 9.39
C PHE A 100 -32.71 -44.33 8.75
N SER A 101 -33.46 -45.44 8.77
CA SER A 101 -32.91 -46.78 8.46
C SER A 101 -32.20 -46.88 7.10
N ALA A 102 -32.82 -46.34 6.04
CA ALA A 102 -32.23 -46.31 4.70
C ALA A 102 -30.94 -45.47 4.63
N TYR A 103 -30.91 -44.35 5.36
CA TYR A 103 -29.81 -43.40 5.36
C TYR A 103 -28.66 -43.82 6.28
N ASP A 104 -28.95 -44.45 7.42
CA ASP A 104 -27.95 -45.04 8.31
C ASP A 104 -27.09 -46.08 7.56
N ARG A 105 -27.75 -46.89 6.73
CA ARG A 105 -27.12 -47.89 5.86
C ARG A 105 -26.18 -47.23 4.85
N ILE A 106 -26.64 -46.17 4.19
CA ILE A 106 -25.84 -45.40 3.20
C ILE A 106 -24.64 -44.73 3.88
N VAL A 107 -24.86 -43.97 4.95
CA VAL A 107 -23.80 -43.26 5.68
C VAL A 107 -22.77 -44.25 6.21
N SER A 108 -23.21 -45.38 6.78
CA SER A 108 -22.28 -46.44 7.22
C SER A 108 -21.46 -47.02 6.07
N ALA A 109 -22.06 -47.23 4.90
CA ALA A 109 -21.34 -47.74 3.73
C ALA A 109 -20.30 -46.74 3.20
N VAL A 110 -20.65 -45.44 3.13
CA VAL A 110 -19.72 -44.40 2.69
C VAL A 110 -18.57 -44.21 3.69
N ARG A 111 -18.83 -44.25 5.00
CA ARG A 111 -17.77 -44.16 6.04
C ARG A 111 -16.71 -45.25 5.94
N LYS A 112 -17.03 -46.40 5.34
CA LYS A 112 -16.07 -47.49 5.10
C LYS A 112 -15.12 -47.19 3.94
N GLN A 113 -15.42 -46.19 3.10
CA GLN A 113 -14.57 -45.75 2.02
C GLN A 113 -13.62 -44.65 2.52
N PRO A 114 -12.30 -44.79 2.33
CA PRO A 114 -11.32 -43.86 2.90
C PRO A 114 -11.31 -42.47 2.22
N THR A 115 -11.78 -42.38 0.97
CA THR A 115 -11.65 -41.18 0.14
C THR A 115 -12.99 -40.54 -0.24
N VAL A 116 -14.12 -41.20 0.03
CA VAL A 116 -15.44 -40.74 -0.41
C VAL A 116 -16.14 -39.99 0.72
N LYS A 117 -16.70 -38.82 0.41
CA LYS A 117 -17.44 -37.92 1.30
C LYS A 117 -18.83 -37.64 0.74
N ILE A 118 -19.79 -37.38 1.62
CA ILE A 118 -21.18 -37.08 1.26
C ILE A 118 -21.40 -35.58 1.19
N VAL A 119 -22.05 -35.12 0.11
CA VAL A 119 -22.78 -33.85 0.08
C VAL A 119 -24.26 -34.20 0.23
N ALA A 120 -24.82 -33.94 1.40
CA ALA A 120 -26.19 -34.31 1.74
C ALA A 120 -27.16 -33.23 1.27
N VAL A 121 -28.05 -33.56 0.33
CA VAL A 121 -29.04 -32.61 -0.20
C VAL A 121 -30.34 -32.78 0.57
N LEU A 122 -30.67 -31.81 1.42
CA LEU A 122 -31.91 -31.83 2.19
C LEU A 122 -33.01 -31.21 1.33
N ASP A 123 -33.93 -32.06 0.86
CA ASP A 123 -34.96 -31.68 -0.10
C ASP A 123 -36.30 -32.36 0.23
N THR A 124 -37.36 -31.94 -0.46
CA THR A 124 -38.76 -32.33 -0.27
C THR A 124 -39.30 -32.02 1.13
N ALA A 125 -40.62 -31.92 1.27
CA ALA A 125 -41.27 -31.84 2.57
C ALA A 125 -42.30 -32.97 2.71
N PRO A 126 -42.47 -33.58 3.90
CA PRO A 126 -43.56 -34.53 4.12
C PRO A 126 -44.91 -33.85 3.97
N VAL A 127 -45.94 -34.61 3.60
CA VAL A 127 -47.30 -34.09 3.34
C VAL A 127 -47.83 -33.24 4.50
N TRP A 128 -47.53 -33.60 5.76
CA TRP A 128 -47.96 -32.85 6.94
C TRP A 128 -47.25 -31.49 7.12
N ALA A 129 -46.09 -31.28 6.49
CA ALA A 129 -45.29 -30.05 6.58
C ALA A 129 -45.37 -29.17 5.32
N ARG A 130 -45.84 -29.69 4.18
CA ARG A 130 -45.97 -28.95 2.92
C ARG A 130 -46.92 -27.77 3.05
N ARG A 131 -46.66 -26.73 2.27
CA ARG A 131 -47.58 -25.60 2.10
C ARG A 131 -48.99 -26.06 1.69
N PRO A 132 -50.07 -25.51 2.29
CA PRO A 132 -51.42 -25.97 2.00
C PRO A 132 -51.84 -25.79 0.54
N ASP A 133 -51.38 -24.71 -0.12
CA ASP A 133 -51.69 -24.36 -1.51
C ASP A 133 -50.98 -25.24 -2.55
N ALA A 134 -50.10 -26.14 -2.13
CA ALA A 134 -49.37 -27.09 -2.99
C ALA A 134 -49.18 -28.47 -2.33
N SER A 135 -50.02 -28.84 -1.36
CA SER A 135 -49.82 -30.02 -0.50
C SER A 135 -49.77 -31.37 -1.25
N ASP A 136 -50.39 -31.44 -2.43
CA ASP A 136 -50.39 -32.60 -3.33
C ASP A 136 -49.12 -32.72 -4.19
N ARG A 137 -48.23 -31.72 -4.17
CA ARG A 137 -47.05 -31.64 -5.02
C ARG A 137 -45.77 -31.97 -4.23
N LEU A 138 -44.94 -32.84 -4.80
CA LEU A 138 -43.75 -33.40 -4.13
C LEU A 138 -42.76 -32.34 -3.62
N PHE A 139 -42.39 -31.40 -4.49
CA PHE A 139 -41.43 -30.34 -4.20
C PHE A 139 -42.09 -29.07 -3.63
N ALA A 140 -43.25 -29.18 -3.00
CA ALA A 140 -43.83 -28.03 -2.33
C ALA A 140 -42.95 -27.61 -1.15
N PRO A 141 -42.59 -26.32 -1.03
CA PRO A 141 -41.80 -25.86 0.09
C PRO A 141 -42.62 -25.99 1.39
N PRO A 142 -41.94 -26.03 2.54
CA PRO A 142 -42.62 -26.20 3.82
C PRO A 142 -43.45 -24.98 4.21
N THR A 143 -44.52 -25.23 4.97
CA THR A 143 -45.34 -24.16 5.58
C THR A 143 -44.53 -23.38 6.62
N SER A 144 -43.58 -24.03 7.29
CA SER A 144 -42.78 -23.48 8.38
C SER A 144 -41.30 -23.74 8.15
N MET A 145 -40.54 -22.67 7.94
CA MET A 145 -39.09 -22.72 7.71
C MET A 145 -38.32 -23.19 8.94
N SER A 146 -38.77 -22.83 10.14
CA SER A 146 -38.17 -23.31 11.40
C SER A 146 -38.39 -24.81 11.62
N THR A 147 -39.50 -25.37 11.12
CA THR A 147 -39.74 -26.82 11.18
C THR A 147 -38.76 -27.57 10.26
N PHE A 148 -38.48 -27.02 9.07
CA PHE A 148 -37.43 -27.54 8.21
C PHE A 148 -36.05 -27.40 8.85
N GLY A 149 -35.74 -26.25 9.46
CA GLY A 149 -34.50 -26.04 10.22
C GLY A 149 -34.31 -27.06 11.35
N ALA A 150 -35.37 -27.36 12.12
CA ALA A 150 -35.32 -28.38 13.17
C ALA A 150 -35.03 -29.80 12.62
N PHE A 151 -35.57 -30.14 11.44
CA PHE A 151 -35.21 -31.37 10.73
C PHE A 151 -33.73 -31.36 10.32
N ALA A 152 -33.26 -30.26 9.72
CA ALA A 152 -31.88 -30.12 9.27
C ALA A 152 -30.88 -30.25 10.43
N GLY A 153 -31.13 -29.57 11.56
CA GLY A 153 -30.32 -29.69 12.77
C GLY A 153 -30.33 -31.09 13.37
N LYS A 154 -31.47 -31.79 13.33
CA LYS A 154 -31.55 -33.18 13.82
C LYS A 154 -30.78 -34.16 12.94
N LEU A 155 -30.78 -33.95 11.63
CA LEU A 155 -29.97 -34.72 10.69
C LEU A 155 -28.48 -34.46 10.90
N ALA A 156 -28.09 -33.18 11.07
CA ALA A 156 -26.71 -32.81 11.36
C ALA A 156 -26.21 -33.39 12.69
N ASP A 157 -26.98 -33.28 13.78
CA ASP A 157 -26.59 -33.86 15.08
C ASP A 157 -26.38 -35.38 15.00
N ARG A 158 -27.19 -36.07 14.19
CA ARG A 158 -27.05 -37.51 13.97
C ARG A 158 -25.79 -37.88 13.20
N TYR A 159 -25.41 -37.09 12.19
CA TYR A 159 -24.38 -37.45 11.21
C TYR A 159 -23.12 -36.58 11.24
N LYS A 160 -22.94 -35.68 12.21
CA LYS A 160 -21.77 -34.79 12.36
C LYS A 160 -20.39 -35.48 12.29
N ASP A 161 -20.29 -36.74 12.70
CA ASP A 161 -19.03 -37.50 12.60
C ASP A 161 -18.76 -38.09 11.19
N ALA A 162 -19.66 -37.86 10.23
CA ALA A 162 -19.66 -38.52 8.92
C ALA A 162 -20.01 -37.61 7.74
N ILE A 163 -20.75 -36.53 7.96
CA ILE A 163 -21.19 -35.59 6.92
C ILE A 163 -20.78 -34.18 7.34
N ASP A 164 -19.86 -33.60 6.58
CA ASP A 164 -19.38 -32.23 6.78
C ASP A 164 -20.15 -31.22 5.89
N TYR A 165 -20.90 -31.66 4.87
CA TYR A 165 -21.48 -30.79 3.83
C TYR A 165 -22.98 -31.03 3.62
N TYR A 166 -23.77 -29.96 3.78
CA TYR A 166 -25.23 -29.99 3.67
C TYR A 166 -25.71 -28.97 2.63
N GLN A 167 -26.32 -29.44 1.55
CA GLN A 167 -27.00 -28.57 0.58
C GLN A 167 -28.47 -28.39 0.97
N ILE A 168 -28.93 -27.14 1.04
CA ILE A 168 -30.31 -26.81 1.42
C ILE A 168 -31.17 -26.61 0.17
N TRP A 169 -32.04 -27.60 -0.11
CA TRP A 169 -32.92 -27.69 -1.27
C TRP A 169 -32.20 -27.87 -2.61
N ASP A 170 -32.95 -28.13 -3.68
CA ASP A 170 -32.46 -28.13 -5.05
C ASP A 170 -33.41 -27.40 -6.01
N GLU A 171 -32.84 -26.57 -6.89
CA GLU A 171 -33.57 -25.80 -7.92
C GLU A 171 -34.79 -24.97 -7.44
N PRO A 172 -34.73 -24.24 -6.31
CA PRO A 172 -35.85 -23.44 -5.82
C PRO A 172 -36.23 -22.29 -6.77
N ASN A 173 -35.38 -22.02 -7.78
CA ASN A 173 -35.58 -21.03 -8.81
C ASN A 173 -36.48 -21.52 -9.97
N LEU A 174 -36.92 -22.79 -9.95
CA LEU A 174 -37.87 -23.34 -10.91
C LEU A 174 -39.24 -23.60 -10.26
N ASN A 175 -40.31 -23.30 -10.99
CA ASN A 175 -41.69 -23.58 -10.57
C ASN A 175 -41.89 -25.05 -10.18
N THR A 176 -41.36 -25.95 -10.99
CA THR A 176 -41.51 -27.41 -10.84
C THR A 176 -40.86 -27.94 -9.57
N HIS A 177 -39.75 -27.34 -9.14
CA HIS A 177 -39.02 -27.64 -7.91
C HIS A 177 -39.39 -26.72 -6.73
N TRP A 178 -40.48 -25.96 -6.88
CA TRP A 178 -41.09 -25.15 -5.83
C TRP A 178 -42.60 -25.43 -5.72
N GLY A 179 -43.00 -26.68 -5.96
CA GLY A 179 -44.38 -27.15 -5.80
C GLY A 179 -45.36 -26.48 -6.76
N GLY A 180 -44.94 -26.16 -7.98
CA GLY A 180 -45.75 -25.44 -8.95
C GLY A 180 -46.12 -24.01 -8.53
N LEU A 181 -45.45 -23.46 -7.51
CA LEU A 181 -45.60 -22.07 -7.08
C LEU A 181 -44.51 -21.20 -7.73
N ASP A 182 -44.76 -19.90 -7.85
CA ASP A 182 -43.73 -18.97 -8.32
C ASP A 182 -42.56 -18.95 -7.30
N PRO A 183 -41.30 -19.12 -7.75
CA PRO A 183 -40.11 -19.01 -6.91
C PRO A 183 -40.07 -17.72 -6.13
N ARG A 184 -39.79 -17.82 -4.82
CA ARG A 184 -39.67 -16.66 -3.92
C ARG A 184 -38.32 -16.68 -3.20
N PRO A 185 -37.34 -15.85 -3.62
CA PRO A 185 -36.03 -15.78 -2.97
C PRO A 185 -36.11 -15.49 -1.47
N ALA A 186 -37.08 -14.67 -1.02
CA ALA A 186 -37.27 -14.39 0.41
C ALA A 186 -37.73 -15.61 1.22
N ASP A 187 -38.65 -16.42 0.69
CA ASP A 187 -39.11 -17.65 1.36
C ASP A 187 -37.95 -18.66 1.45
N TYR A 188 -37.18 -18.80 0.37
CA TYR A 188 -35.98 -19.65 0.36
C TYR A 188 -34.89 -19.14 1.31
N ALA A 189 -34.63 -17.83 1.36
CA ALA A 189 -33.66 -17.24 2.28
C ALA A 189 -34.00 -17.54 3.75
N ALA A 190 -35.28 -17.44 4.13
CA ALA A 190 -35.72 -17.80 5.48
C ALA A 190 -35.57 -19.30 5.80
N MET A 191 -35.76 -20.17 4.80
CA MET A 191 -35.50 -21.61 4.93
C MET A 191 -34.02 -21.92 5.10
N LEU A 192 -33.19 -21.27 4.29
CA LEU A 192 -31.74 -21.40 4.31
C LEU A 192 -31.17 -20.92 5.66
N ASP A 193 -31.63 -19.78 6.16
CA ASP A 193 -31.25 -19.22 7.45
C ASP A 193 -31.61 -20.15 8.62
N ALA A 194 -32.86 -20.64 8.67
CA ALA A 194 -33.30 -21.57 9.71
C ALA A 194 -32.53 -22.90 9.69
N ALA A 195 -32.14 -23.38 8.51
CA ALA A 195 -31.31 -24.58 8.38
C ALA A 195 -29.86 -24.31 8.80
N HIS A 196 -29.29 -23.18 8.40
CA HIS A 196 -27.93 -22.75 8.75
C HIS A 196 -27.73 -22.67 10.26
N GLU A 197 -28.60 -21.93 10.96
CA GLU A 197 -28.54 -21.80 12.42
C GLU A 197 -28.64 -23.17 13.12
N ALA A 198 -29.59 -24.01 12.69
CA ALA A 198 -29.83 -25.30 13.30
C ALA A 198 -28.71 -26.32 13.05
N ILE A 199 -28.12 -26.31 11.85
CA ILE A 199 -26.97 -27.17 11.51
C ILE A 199 -25.75 -26.73 12.31
N HIS A 200 -25.38 -25.45 12.33
CA HIS A 200 -24.20 -25.00 13.09
C HIS A 200 -24.36 -25.13 14.61
N ALA A 201 -25.59 -25.07 15.13
CA ALA A 201 -25.84 -25.37 16.54
C ALA A 201 -25.55 -26.84 16.89
N ALA A 202 -25.78 -27.77 15.95
CA ALA A 202 -25.52 -29.20 16.12
C ALA A 202 -24.07 -29.59 15.76
N ASP A 203 -23.52 -28.96 14.72
CA ASP A 203 -22.20 -29.20 14.15
C ASP A 203 -21.55 -27.86 13.71
N PRO A 204 -20.73 -27.22 14.58
CA PRO A 204 -20.15 -25.92 14.29
C PRO A 204 -19.16 -25.88 13.12
N VAL A 205 -18.64 -27.04 12.67
CA VAL A 205 -17.64 -27.12 11.59
C VAL A 205 -18.24 -27.54 10.25
N ALA A 206 -19.54 -27.85 10.20
CA ALA A 206 -20.25 -28.18 8.98
C ALA A 206 -20.22 -27.01 7.98
N THR A 207 -20.30 -27.33 6.69
CA THR A 207 -20.48 -26.38 5.59
C THR A 207 -21.90 -26.47 5.05
N VAL A 208 -22.64 -25.37 5.15
CA VAL A 208 -23.99 -25.23 4.60
C VAL A 208 -23.92 -24.60 3.21
N ILE A 209 -24.33 -25.37 2.20
CA ILE A 209 -24.33 -24.97 0.80
C ILE A 209 -25.74 -24.52 0.42
N ALA A 210 -25.87 -23.34 -0.18
CA ALA A 210 -27.13 -22.91 -0.79
C ALA A 210 -27.54 -23.86 -1.93
N ALA A 211 -28.80 -23.79 -2.34
CA ALA A 211 -29.39 -24.70 -3.31
C ALA A 211 -28.63 -24.69 -4.64
N GLY A 212 -28.58 -25.85 -5.29
CA GLY A 212 -28.12 -25.95 -6.67
C GLY A 212 -29.08 -25.20 -7.59
N LEU A 213 -28.72 -23.99 -8.01
CA LEU A 213 -29.56 -23.18 -8.88
C LEU A 213 -29.56 -23.71 -10.31
N ALA A 214 -30.75 -23.93 -10.87
CA ALA A 214 -30.91 -24.40 -12.24
C ALA A 214 -30.61 -23.29 -13.25
N PRO A 215 -29.78 -23.53 -14.29
CA PRO A 215 -29.49 -22.53 -15.30
C PRO A 215 -30.72 -22.27 -16.17
N THR A 216 -31.20 -21.04 -16.18
CA THR A 216 -32.27 -20.58 -17.07
C THR A 216 -32.10 -19.09 -17.39
N VAL A 217 -32.63 -18.68 -18.54
CA VAL A 217 -32.68 -17.27 -18.99
C VAL A 217 -33.99 -16.59 -18.61
N GLU A 218 -34.95 -17.34 -18.06
CA GLU A 218 -36.27 -16.84 -17.69
C GLU A 218 -36.19 -15.78 -16.58
N GLN A 219 -37.07 -14.78 -16.65
CA GLN A 219 -37.10 -13.62 -15.73
C GLN A 219 -38.35 -13.61 -14.83
N GLY A 220 -39.06 -14.73 -14.74
CA GLY A 220 -40.25 -14.90 -13.89
C GLY A 220 -41.59 -14.76 -14.62
N PRO A 221 -42.70 -14.96 -13.90
CA PRO A 221 -42.74 -15.31 -12.48
C PRO A 221 -42.55 -16.81 -12.21
N ARG A 222 -42.73 -17.69 -13.22
CA ARG A 222 -42.69 -19.14 -13.04
C ARG A 222 -41.27 -19.66 -12.77
N ASN A 223 -40.29 -19.23 -13.55
CA ASN A 223 -38.89 -19.59 -13.33
C ASN A 223 -38.06 -18.31 -13.27
N LEU A 224 -37.06 -18.29 -12.39
CA LEU A 224 -36.12 -17.20 -12.27
C LEU A 224 -34.73 -17.69 -12.66
N SER A 225 -34.04 -16.89 -13.46
CA SER A 225 -32.63 -17.09 -13.79
C SER A 225 -31.81 -17.27 -12.51
N ASP A 226 -30.93 -18.27 -12.50
CA ASP A 226 -29.96 -18.54 -11.45
C ASP A 226 -29.22 -17.27 -10.97
N VAL A 227 -28.82 -16.42 -11.92
CA VAL A 227 -28.13 -15.16 -11.63
C VAL A 227 -29.04 -14.15 -10.90
N SER A 228 -30.29 -14.03 -11.35
CA SER A 228 -31.28 -13.13 -10.74
C SER A 228 -31.71 -13.64 -9.37
N PHE A 229 -31.87 -14.96 -9.21
CA PHE A 229 -32.24 -15.58 -7.95
C PHE A 229 -31.14 -15.40 -6.90
N LEU A 230 -29.87 -15.73 -7.22
CA LEU A 230 -28.75 -15.52 -6.30
C LEU A 230 -28.59 -14.04 -5.91
N ARG A 231 -28.73 -13.13 -6.88
CA ARG A 231 -28.72 -11.69 -6.59
C ARG A 231 -29.82 -11.30 -5.60
N ALA A 232 -31.04 -11.80 -5.82
CA ALA A 232 -32.16 -11.53 -4.93
C ALA A 232 -31.92 -12.08 -3.52
N LEU A 233 -31.24 -13.23 -3.36
CA LEU A 233 -30.83 -13.75 -2.05
C LEU A 233 -29.93 -12.77 -1.28
N TYR A 234 -28.92 -12.21 -1.95
CA TYR A 234 -28.09 -11.18 -1.33
C TYR A 234 -28.88 -9.91 -1.00
N GLU A 235 -29.80 -9.50 -1.88
CA GLU A 235 -30.63 -8.29 -1.68
C GLU A 235 -31.59 -8.42 -0.49
N VAL A 236 -32.06 -9.63 -0.18
CA VAL A 236 -32.90 -9.91 1.01
C VAL A 236 -32.08 -10.21 2.27
N GLY A 237 -30.74 -10.13 2.20
CA GLY A 237 -29.87 -10.25 3.36
C GLY A 237 -29.37 -11.66 3.68
N ALA A 238 -29.50 -12.63 2.77
CA ALA A 238 -29.10 -14.02 3.02
C ALA A 238 -27.58 -14.27 3.02
N LYS A 239 -26.75 -13.22 3.03
CA LYS A 239 -25.28 -13.35 2.93
C LYS A 239 -24.72 -14.25 4.02
N ASP A 240 -25.20 -14.13 5.25
CA ASP A 240 -24.66 -14.89 6.39
C ASP A 240 -25.38 -16.23 6.63
N SER A 241 -26.36 -16.57 5.78
CA SER A 241 -27.18 -17.78 5.90
C SER A 241 -26.60 -18.98 5.15
N PHE A 242 -25.41 -18.88 4.55
CA PHE A 242 -24.73 -20.00 3.87
C PHE A 242 -23.20 -19.82 3.86
N ASP A 243 -22.46 -20.92 3.84
CA ASP A 243 -20.98 -20.94 3.80
C ASP A 243 -20.44 -21.17 2.38
N ALA A 244 -21.28 -21.71 1.49
CA ALA A 244 -20.98 -21.88 0.07
C ALA A 244 -22.24 -21.73 -0.79
N ALA A 245 -22.08 -21.31 -2.04
CA ALA A 245 -23.16 -21.26 -3.02
C ALA A 245 -23.06 -22.44 -3.99
N ALA A 246 -24.13 -22.75 -4.72
CA ALA A 246 -24.12 -23.77 -5.77
C ALA A 246 -24.85 -23.32 -7.04
N GLY A 247 -24.36 -23.80 -8.18
CA GLY A 247 -25.01 -23.68 -9.49
C GLY A 247 -24.87 -24.98 -10.28
N LYS A 248 -25.52 -25.06 -11.44
CA LYS A 248 -25.44 -26.23 -12.33
C LYS A 248 -24.83 -25.84 -13.69
N PRO A 249 -23.50 -25.88 -13.87
CA PRO A 249 -22.85 -25.53 -15.13
C PRO A 249 -23.00 -26.64 -16.20
N TYR A 250 -24.21 -26.91 -16.68
CA TYR A 250 -24.39 -27.81 -17.83
C TYR A 250 -23.72 -27.22 -19.08
N GLY A 251 -23.08 -28.09 -19.87
CA GLY A 251 -22.38 -27.67 -21.08
C GLY A 251 -23.29 -27.44 -22.29
N PHE A 252 -24.51 -27.98 -22.25
CA PHE A 252 -25.48 -27.96 -23.35
C PHE A 252 -24.82 -28.41 -24.67
N ASP A 253 -24.91 -27.61 -25.72
CA ASP A 253 -24.32 -27.91 -27.04
C ASP A 253 -22.92 -27.29 -27.25
N SER A 254 -22.32 -26.75 -26.18
CA SER A 254 -21.09 -25.96 -26.25
C SER A 254 -19.90 -26.65 -25.58
N SER A 255 -18.70 -26.43 -26.13
CA SER A 255 -17.46 -26.90 -25.53
C SER A 255 -17.22 -26.24 -24.16
N PRO A 256 -16.62 -26.95 -23.19
CA PRO A 256 -16.16 -26.35 -21.93
C PRO A 256 -15.12 -25.24 -22.14
N LEU A 257 -14.57 -25.06 -23.34
CA LEU A 257 -13.61 -23.99 -23.66
C LEU A 257 -14.26 -22.75 -24.26
N ASP A 258 -15.58 -22.75 -24.51
CA ASP A 258 -16.32 -21.55 -24.92
C ASP A 258 -16.21 -20.46 -23.85
N ARG A 259 -15.71 -19.28 -24.23
CA ARG A 259 -15.47 -18.12 -23.36
C ARG A 259 -16.68 -17.19 -23.24
N THR A 260 -17.79 -17.52 -23.88
CA THR A 260 -19.02 -16.72 -23.80
C THR A 260 -19.58 -16.76 -22.38
N VAL A 261 -19.58 -15.61 -21.70
CA VAL A 261 -20.19 -15.42 -20.37
C VAL A 261 -21.28 -14.38 -20.52
N ASP A 262 -22.51 -14.82 -20.73
CA ASP A 262 -23.66 -13.96 -21.05
C ASP A 262 -24.93 -14.43 -20.33
N THR A 263 -25.80 -13.50 -19.94
CA THR A 263 -27.03 -13.82 -19.19
C THR A 263 -28.07 -14.56 -20.03
N GLU A 264 -27.99 -14.48 -21.35
CA GLU A 264 -28.89 -15.13 -22.31
C GLU A 264 -28.31 -16.44 -22.89
N THR A 265 -27.07 -16.78 -22.55
CA THR A 265 -26.41 -18.00 -23.02
C THR A 265 -26.38 -19.06 -21.92
N LEU A 266 -26.80 -20.28 -22.28
CA LEU A 266 -26.70 -21.47 -21.43
C LEU A 266 -25.48 -22.28 -21.88
N ASN A 267 -24.42 -22.26 -21.07
CA ASN A 267 -23.19 -23.01 -21.30
C ASN A 267 -22.43 -23.23 -19.99
N PHE A 268 -21.32 -23.98 -20.07
CA PHE A 268 -20.44 -24.26 -18.92
C PHE A 268 -19.88 -22.97 -18.28
N SER A 269 -19.53 -21.97 -19.09
CA SER A 269 -18.96 -20.68 -18.66
C SER A 269 -19.95 -19.79 -17.90
N ARG A 270 -21.26 -20.04 -18.02
CA ARG A 270 -22.32 -19.26 -17.36
C ARG A 270 -22.13 -19.16 -15.85
N LEU A 271 -21.56 -20.19 -15.22
CA LEU A 271 -21.32 -20.22 -13.77
C LEU A 271 -20.46 -19.05 -13.27
N ILE A 272 -19.61 -18.48 -14.14
CA ILE A 272 -18.82 -17.30 -13.83
C ILE A 272 -19.73 -16.12 -13.46
N LEU A 273 -20.95 -16.01 -13.99
CA LEU A 273 -21.91 -14.97 -13.60
C LEU A 273 -22.33 -15.09 -12.14
N LEU A 274 -22.52 -16.31 -11.62
CA LEU A 274 -22.82 -16.52 -10.20
C LEU A 274 -21.62 -16.11 -9.34
N ARG A 275 -20.40 -16.47 -9.75
CA ARG A 275 -19.18 -16.03 -9.07
C ARG A 275 -19.04 -14.50 -9.05
N GLU A 276 -19.34 -13.82 -10.16
CA GLU A 276 -19.34 -12.36 -10.25
C GLU A 276 -20.35 -11.71 -9.30
N VAL A 277 -21.53 -12.32 -9.13
CA VAL A 277 -22.52 -11.87 -8.13
C VAL A 277 -21.94 -12.01 -6.72
N MET A 278 -21.36 -13.17 -6.36
CA MET A 278 -20.74 -13.37 -5.04
C MET A 278 -19.64 -12.34 -4.75
N VAL A 279 -18.72 -12.14 -5.70
CA VAL A 279 -17.62 -11.16 -5.55
C VAL A 279 -18.15 -9.73 -5.41
N LYS A 280 -19.19 -9.36 -6.17
CA LYS A 280 -19.82 -8.03 -6.08
C LYS A 280 -20.40 -7.75 -4.69
N TYR A 281 -20.95 -8.76 -4.01
CA TYR A 281 -21.47 -8.66 -2.65
C TYR A 281 -20.40 -8.92 -1.56
N GLY A 282 -19.12 -8.98 -1.95
CA GLY A 282 -17.99 -9.17 -1.03
C GLY A 282 -17.96 -10.55 -0.39
N ASP A 283 -18.40 -11.58 -1.12
CA ASP A 283 -18.46 -12.97 -0.68
C ASP A 283 -17.49 -13.88 -1.48
N GLY A 284 -16.36 -13.30 -1.88
CA GLY A 284 -15.33 -13.96 -2.69
C GLY A 284 -14.62 -15.12 -1.97
N GLU A 285 -14.59 -15.13 -0.64
CA GLU A 285 -13.94 -16.19 0.15
C GLU A 285 -14.76 -17.48 0.23
N LYS A 286 -16.06 -17.44 -0.11
CA LYS A 286 -16.91 -18.62 -0.15
C LYS A 286 -16.77 -19.36 -1.46
N ALA A 287 -16.81 -20.69 -1.36
CA ALA A 287 -16.76 -21.55 -2.53
C ALA A 287 -18.07 -21.51 -3.32
N LEU A 288 -17.97 -21.64 -4.65
CA LEU A 288 -19.10 -21.92 -5.53
C LEU A 288 -19.00 -23.37 -6.00
N TRP A 289 -20.03 -24.16 -5.78
CA TRP A 289 -20.09 -25.58 -6.14
C TRP A 289 -20.80 -25.76 -7.48
N GLY A 290 -20.23 -26.58 -8.36
CA GLY A 290 -20.90 -27.10 -9.54
C GLY A 290 -21.69 -28.33 -9.17
N SER A 291 -22.90 -28.15 -8.62
CA SER A 291 -23.73 -29.25 -8.09
C SER A 291 -24.13 -30.29 -9.15
N HIS A 292 -24.23 -29.87 -10.42
CA HIS A 292 -24.41 -30.75 -11.58
C HIS A 292 -23.69 -30.17 -12.79
N PHE A 293 -22.95 -30.99 -13.52
CA PHE A 293 -22.40 -30.62 -14.81
C PHE A 293 -22.21 -31.83 -15.72
N GLY A 294 -21.98 -31.57 -17.00
CA GLY A 294 -21.67 -32.58 -18.00
C GLY A 294 -22.35 -32.30 -19.33
N TRP A 295 -22.20 -33.25 -20.24
CA TRP A 295 -22.84 -33.28 -21.55
C TRP A 295 -23.65 -34.55 -21.70
N ASN A 296 -24.83 -34.45 -22.30
CA ASN A 296 -25.72 -35.57 -22.47
C ASN A 296 -25.36 -36.35 -23.74
N SER A 297 -25.29 -37.68 -23.64
CA SER A 297 -24.97 -38.56 -24.78
C SER A 297 -25.93 -39.74 -24.84
N LEU A 298 -27.00 -39.58 -25.63
CA LEU A 298 -27.98 -40.64 -25.87
C LEU A 298 -27.50 -41.59 -26.98
N PRO A 299 -27.87 -42.89 -26.91
CA PRO A 299 -27.60 -43.86 -27.96
C PRO A 299 -28.12 -43.42 -29.34
N ALA A 300 -27.46 -43.89 -30.40
CA ALA A 300 -27.87 -43.55 -31.77
C ALA A 300 -29.29 -44.06 -32.13
N ASP A 301 -29.78 -45.08 -31.43
CA ASP A 301 -31.10 -45.69 -31.59
C ASP A 301 -32.12 -45.22 -30.52
N TRP A 302 -31.87 -44.09 -29.86
CA TRP A 302 -32.74 -43.53 -28.82
C TRP A 302 -34.20 -43.35 -29.28
N LYS A 303 -35.15 -43.83 -28.45
CA LYS A 303 -36.60 -43.78 -28.73
C LYS A 303 -37.40 -42.94 -27.72
N GLY A 304 -36.76 -42.47 -26.66
CA GLY A 304 -37.38 -41.60 -25.66
C GLY A 304 -37.48 -40.15 -26.13
N PRO A 305 -37.94 -39.23 -25.27
CA PRO A 305 -37.94 -37.79 -25.55
C PRO A 305 -36.54 -37.25 -25.83
N PRO A 306 -36.39 -36.19 -26.63
CA PRO A 306 -35.10 -35.54 -26.84
C PRO A 306 -34.55 -34.94 -25.54
N SER A 307 -33.22 -34.89 -25.42
CA SER A 307 -32.55 -34.23 -24.30
C SER A 307 -32.78 -32.71 -24.34
N ILE A 308 -33.16 -32.15 -23.18
CA ILE A 308 -33.24 -30.70 -22.98
C ILE A 308 -31.87 -30.06 -22.70
N TRP A 309 -30.83 -30.87 -22.48
CA TRP A 309 -29.46 -30.44 -22.16
C TRP A 309 -28.53 -30.53 -23.36
N GLY A 310 -29.05 -30.51 -24.58
CA GLY A 310 -28.29 -30.78 -25.79
C GLY A 310 -27.90 -32.25 -25.94
N GLN A 311 -27.17 -32.59 -27.00
CA GLN A 311 -26.69 -33.95 -27.25
C GLN A 311 -25.34 -33.97 -27.95
N VAL A 312 -24.41 -34.76 -27.44
CA VAL A 312 -23.08 -35.00 -28.04
C VAL A 312 -22.81 -36.49 -28.21
N ASP A 313 -21.88 -36.84 -29.09
CA ASP A 313 -21.38 -38.22 -29.18
C ASP A 313 -20.53 -38.61 -27.95
N ALA A 314 -20.34 -39.90 -27.74
CA ALA A 314 -19.64 -40.42 -26.55
C ALA A 314 -18.16 -40.02 -26.46
N ALA A 315 -17.48 -39.83 -27.60
CA ALA A 315 -16.08 -39.39 -27.61
C ALA A 315 -15.97 -37.92 -27.20
N THR A 316 -16.85 -37.08 -27.74
CA THR A 316 -17.00 -35.67 -27.36
C THR A 316 -17.39 -35.54 -25.88
N GLN A 317 -18.33 -36.37 -25.38
CA GLN A 317 -18.70 -36.42 -23.96
C GLN A 317 -17.49 -36.66 -23.05
N ARG A 318 -16.65 -37.64 -23.38
CA ARG A 318 -15.40 -37.93 -22.64
C ARG A 318 -14.44 -36.76 -22.68
N GLN A 319 -14.16 -36.24 -23.88
CA GLN A 319 -13.19 -35.17 -24.09
C GLN A 319 -13.59 -33.92 -23.30
N TRP A 320 -14.82 -33.44 -23.50
CA TRP A 320 -15.32 -32.23 -22.87
C TRP A 320 -15.44 -32.37 -21.35
N THR A 321 -15.78 -33.56 -20.84
CA THR A 321 -15.78 -33.79 -19.39
C THR A 321 -14.38 -33.66 -18.78
N ARG A 322 -13.34 -34.21 -19.42
CA ARG A 322 -11.95 -34.06 -18.97
C ARG A 322 -11.45 -32.62 -19.10
N GLU A 323 -11.78 -31.96 -20.20
CA GLU A 323 -11.42 -30.55 -20.43
C GLU A 323 -12.09 -29.61 -19.41
N ALA A 324 -13.33 -29.89 -19.01
CA ALA A 324 -14.05 -29.14 -17.98
C ALA A 324 -13.33 -29.22 -16.62
N TYR A 325 -12.93 -30.41 -16.19
CA TYR A 325 -12.14 -30.58 -14.97
C TYR A 325 -10.78 -29.88 -15.07
N THR A 326 -10.05 -30.04 -16.18
CA THR A 326 -8.76 -29.37 -16.38
C THR A 326 -8.90 -27.84 -16.37
N ARG A 327 -9.96 -27.31 -17.00
CA ARG A 327 -10.24 -25.87 -17.01
C ARG A 327 -10.59 -25.37 -15.62
N ALA A 328 -11.50 -26.03 -14.91
CA ALA A 328 -11.85 -25.66 -13.54
C ALA A 328 -10.65 -25.75 -12.59
N ASP A 329 -9.81 -26.79 -12.75
CA ASP A 329 -8.60 -26.97 -11.94
C ASP A 329 -7.64 -25.79 -12.10
N ARG A 330 -7.46 -25.33 -13.35
CA ARG A 330 -6.54 -24.25 -13.69
C ARG A 330 -7.08 -22.85 -13.41
N GLU A 331 -8.36 -22.61 -13.72
CA GLU A 331 -8.88 -21.24 -13.84
C GLU A 331 -9.77 -20.83 -12.66
N TRP A 332 -10.44 -21.80 -12.02
CA TRP A 332 -11.49 -21.54 -11.04
C TRP A 332 -11.03 -21.95 -9.65
N ALA A 333 -10.05 -21.22 -9.10
CA ALA A 333 -9.55 -21.48 -7.74
C ALA A 333 -10.63 -21.34 -6.66
N TRP A 334 -11.70 -20.61 -6.98
CA TRP A 334 -12.89 -20.41 -6.16
C TRP A 334 -13.90 -21.58 -6.20
N MET A 335 -13.70 -22.56 -7.07
CA MET A 335 -14.63 -23.69 -7.23
C MET A 335 -14.49 -24.67 -6.05
N GLY A 336 -15.64 -25.08 -5.50
CA GLY A 336 -15.76 -26.22 -4.59
C GLY A 336 -15.76 -27.54 -5.36
N GLY A 337 -16.63 -28.48 -5.00
CA GLY A 337 -16.87 -29.67 -5.82
C GLY A 337 -17.49 -29.33 -7.18
N LEU A 338 -17.02 -29.99 -8.23
CA LEU A 338 -17.58 -30.00 -9.57
C LEU A 338 -18.11 -31.42 -9.85
N ILE A 339 -19.43 -31.57 -9.68
CA ILE A 339 -20.11 -32.85 -9.47
C ILE A 339 -20.84 -33.27 -10.75
N LEU A 340 -20.42 -34.40 -11.33
CA LEU A 340 -21.01 -34.93 -12.56
C LEU A 340 -22.50 -35.23 -12.39
N ALA A 341 -23.26 -35.01 -13.46
CA ALA A 341 -24.72 -35.02 -13.44
C ALA A 341 -25.35 -36.33 -12.94
N ALA A 342 -24.76 -37.50 -13.20
CA ALA A 342 -25.25 -38.77 -12.65
C ALA A 342 -24.23 -39.92 -12.77
N TRP A 343 -24.10 -40.74 -11.72
CA TRP A 343 -23.41 -42.04 -11.78
C TRP A 343 -24.24 -43.05 -12.58
N HIS A 344 -25.37 -43.45 -12.02
CA HIS A 344 -26.42 -44.25 -12.66
C HIS A 344 -27.79 -43.65 -12.27
N PRO A 345 -28.51 -42.99 -13.20
CA PRO A 345 -29.77 -42.35 -12.89
C PRO A 345 -30.85 -43.35 -12.44
N ASN A 346 -31.50 -43.08 -11.31
CA ASN A 346 -32.70 -43.80 -10.89
C ASN A 346 -33.93 -43.24 -11.63
N ALA A 347 -33.99 -43.47 -12.93
CA ALA A 347 -35.04 -42.97 -13.83
C ALA A 347 -35.44 -44.05 -14.85
N PRO A 348 -36.61 -43.93 -15.50
CA PRO A 348 -36.98 -44.81 -16.60
C PRO A 348 -35.90 -44.90 -17.69
N ALA A 349 -35.83 -46.04 -18.37
CA ALA A 349 -34.80 -46.28 -19.40
C ALA A 349 -34.96 -45.39 -20.65
N ASP A 350 -36.15 -44.84 -20.85
CA ASP A 350 -36.49 -43.89 -21.91
C ASP A 350 -36.41 -42.41 -21.47
N ASP A 351 -35.93 -42.14 -20.25
CA ASP A 351 -35.69 -40.77 -19.78
C ASP A 351 -34.36 -40.21 -20.31
N PRO A 352 -34.33 -39.00 -20.90
CA PRO A 352 -33.10 -38.43 -21.44
C PRO A 352 -31.98 -38.24 -20.39
N ILE A 353 -32.27 -38.23 -19.08
CA ILE A 353 -31.22 -38.18 -18.04
C ILE A 353 -30.25 -39.37 -18.12
N GLN A 354 -30.68 -40.49 -18.71
CA GLN A 354 -29.84 -41.67 -18.97
C GLN A 354 -28.59 -41.33 -19.79
N GLY A 355 -28.66 -40.29 -20.63
CA GLY A 355 -27.51 -39.80 -21.42
C GLY A 355 -26.35 -39.26 -20.57
N PHE A 356 -26.55 -38.97 -19.28
CA PHE A 356 -25.51 -38.52 -18.36
C PHE A 356 -24.81 -39.65 -17.60
N ALA A 357 -25.29 -40.90 -17.68
CA ALA A 357 -24.72 -42.01 -16.89
C ALA A 357 -23.22 -42.22 -17.18
N VAL A 358 -22.42 -42.28 -16.10
CA VAL A 358 -20.96 -42.48 -16.15
C VAL A 358 -20.49 -43.72 -15.41
N ASP A 359 -21.35 -44.46 -14.72
CA ASP A 359 -21.01 -45.67 -13.96
C ASP A 359 -20.12 -46.65 -14.74
N GLN A 360 -20.47 -46.94 -15.99
CA GLN A 360 -19.71 -47.86 -16.86
C GLN A 360 -18.49 -47.22 -17.54
N LYS A 361 -18.33 -45.89 -17.45
CA LYS A 361 -17.38 -45.12 -18.27
C LYS A 361 -16.29 -44.43 -17.45
N ALA A 362 -16.60 -44.03 -16.22
CA ALA A 362 -15.77 -43.14 -15.40
C ALA A 362 -14.36 -43.71 -15.13
N ALA A 363 -14.26 -45.02 -14.89
CA ALA A 363 -12.97 -45.68 -14.67
C ALA A 363 -12.01 -45.52 -15.87
N ASP A 364 -12.50 -45.67 -17.11
CA ASP A 364 -11.70 -45.43 -18.33
C ASP A 364 -11.46 -43.93 -18.57
N TRP A 365 -12.48 -43.09 -18.34
CA TRP A 365 -12.37 -41.65 -18.54
C TRP A 365 -11.27 -41.01 -17.69
N PHE A 366 -11.12 -41.48 -16.45
CA PHE A 366 -10.21 -40.93 -15.44
C PHE A 366 -9.05 -41.85 -15.08
N GLU A 367 -8.77 -42.85 -15.92
CA GLU A 367 -7.58 -43.71 -15.80
C GLU A 367 -7.49 -44.38 -14.42
N ASN A 368 -8.62 -44.91 -13.93
CA ASN A 368 -8.79 -45.47 -12.58
C ASN A 368 -8.34 -44.50 -11.47
N GLY A 369 -8.76 -43.23 -11.60
CA GLY A 369 -8.51 -42.17 -10.64
C GLY A 369 -7.15 -41.47 -10.77
N ALA A 370 -6.24 -41.99 -11.61
CA ALA A 370 -4.92 -41.38 -11.82
C ALA A 370 -5.00 -39.94 -12.32
N PHE A 371 -6.07 -39.59 -13.06
CA PHE A 371 -6.32 -38.23 -13.53
C PHE A 371 -6.41 -37.18 -12.40
N PHE A 372 -6.90 -37.56 -11.22
CA PHE A 372 -7.08 -36.64 -10.08
C PHE A 372 -5.95 -36.74 -9.04
N GLN A 373 -5.13 -37.79 -9.08
CA GLN A 373 -4.07 -38.03 -8.09
C GLN A 373 -2.79 -37.27 -8.45
N LYS A 374 -2.60 -36.11 -7.84
CA LYS A 374 -1.35 -35.31 -7.96
C LYS A 374 -0.50 -35.41 -6.70
N GLN A 375 0.79 -35.69 -6.85
CA GLN A 375 1.74 -35.67 -5.72
C GLN A 375 2.05 -34.25 -5.22
N ALA A 376 2.03 -33.27 -6.14
CA ALA A 376 2.20 -31.86 -5.84
C ALA A 376 0.86 -31.16 -5.56
N ILE A 377 0.87 -30.08 -4.79
CA ILE A 377 -0.29 -29.17 -4.70
C ILE A 377 -0.48 -28.44 -6.05
N GLY A 378 -1.72 -28.34 -6.53
CA GLY A 378 -2.04 -27.61 -7.76
C GLY A 378 -2.39 -26.14 -7.53
N ILE A 379 -2.87 -25.46 -8.56
CA ILE A 379 -3.35 -24.07 -8.50
C ILE A 379 -4.50 -23.97 -7.48
N GLY A 380 -4.41 -23.01 -6.56
CA GLY A 380 -5.39 -22.80 -5.49
C GLY A 380 -4.78 -22.29 -4.20
N LEU A 381 -5.64 -21.92 -3.24
CA LEU A 381 -5.23 -21.63 -1.85
C LEU A 381 -5.36 -22.91 -1.02
N HIS A 382 -4.30 -23.37 -0.39
CA HIS A 382 -4.25 -24.63 0.36
C HIS A 382 -4.13 -24.36 1.86
N HIS A 383 -4.88 -25.13 2.66
CA HIS A 383 -4.86 -25.03 4.11
C HIS A 383 -3.54 -25.59 4.68
N PRO A 384 -2.96 -25.02 5.75
CA PRO A 384 -1.71 -25.52 6.34
C PRO A 384 -1.74 -26.98 6.81
N THR A 385 -2.92 -27.59 6.95
CA THR A 385 -3.06 -29.00 7.32
C THR A 385 -3.14 -29.94 6.10
N ASP A 386 -2.87 -29.46 4.88
CA ASP A 386 -2.86 -30.32 3.69
C ASP A 386 -1.89 -31.50 3.89
N PRO A 387 -2.32 -32.75 3.65
CA PRO A 387 -1.50 -33.94 3.92
C PRO A 387 -0.22 -34.03 3.06
N ARG A 388 -0.11 -33.21 1.99
CA ARG A 388 1.09 -33.10 1.16
C ARG A 388 2.18 -32.24 1.79
N PHE A 389 1.87 -31.48 2.83
CA PHE A 389 2.85 -30.69 3.57
C PHE A 389 3.61 -31.55 4.58
N ARG A 390 4.91 -31.32 4.66
CA ARG A 390 5.82 -32.00 5.59
C ARG A 390 6.43 -30.98 6.53
N TYR A 391 6.03 -31.07 7.79
CA TYR A 391 6.49 -30.19 8.87
C TYR A 391 7.57 -30.90 9.70
N GLN A 392 8.66 -30.19 10.01
CA GLN A 392 9.72 -30.63 10.92
C GLN A 392 9.91 -29.57 12.01
N GLY A 393 10.05 -30.01 13.26
CA GLY A 393 10.17 -29.14 14.44
C GLY A 393 8.91 -29.17 15.31
N ASP A 394 8.79 -28.21 16.22
CA ASP A 394 7.69 -28.11 17.16
C ASP A 394 6.53 -27.26 16.55
N TRP A 395 5.63 -27.91 15.82
CA TRP A 395 4.48 -27.25 15.17
C TRP A 395 3.17 -27.47 15.91
N GLU A 396 2.29 -26.48 15.87
CA GLU A 396 0.88 -26.59 16.28
C GLU A 396 -0.08 -26.11 15.19
N PHE A 397 -1.30 -26.64 15.21
CA PHE A 397 -2.33 -26.41 14.20
C PHE A 397 -3.66 -26.07 14.86
N GLY A 398 -4.41 -25.17 14.26
CA GLY A 398 -5.68 -24.68 14.79
C GLY A 398 -6.47 -23.90 13.74
N PRO A 399 -7.61 -23.29 14.13
CA PRO A 399 -8.51 -22.61 13.18
C PRO A 399 -7.86 -21.43 12.44
N LEU A 400 -6.80 -20.85 13.00
CA LEU A 400 -6.07 -19.73 12.39
C LEU A 400 -4.92 -20.17 11.47
N GLY A 401 -4.63 -21.48 11.40
CA GLY A 401 -3.60 -22.05 10.54
C GLY A 401 -2.56 -22.86 11.31
N ALA A 402 -1.28 -22.66 10.98
CA ALA A 402 -0.16 -23.33 11.60
C ALA A 402 0.80 -22.34 12.26
N ASP A 403 1.36 -22.73 13.41
CA ASP A 403 2.36 -21.94 14.12
C ASP A 403 3.51 -22.78 14.68
N VAL A 404 4.61 -22.09 14.99
CA VAL A 404 5.74 -22.69 15.70
C VAL A 404 5.50 -22.55 17.20
N LYS A 405 5.42 -23.68 17.90
CA LYS A 405 5.14 -23.71 19.33
C LYS A 405 6.28 -23.09 20.13
N HIS A 406 5.99 -22.03 20.89
CA HIS A 406 6.96 -21.48 21.83
C HIS A 406 7.04 -22.35 23.10
N LEU A 407 8.24 -22.85 23.41
CA LEU A 407 8.52 -23.56 24.66
C LEU A 407 9.51 -22.71 25.46
N GLU A 408 9.02 -21.94 26.44
CA GLU A 408 9.81 -21.02 27.29
C GLU A 408 11.06 -21.66 27.93
N THR A 409 11.10 -22.99 28.02
CA THR A 409 12.17 -23.79 28.62
C THR A 409 13.31 -24.15 27.65
N LYS A 410 13.19 -23.88 26.34
CA LYS A 410 14.21 -24.19 25.33
C LYS A 410 15.06 -22.96 24.96
N PRO A 411 16.36 -23.14 24.62
CA PRO A 411 17.19 -22.07 24.09
C PRO A 411 16.63 -21.53 22.76
N ASN A 412 16.92 -20.26 22.45
CA ASN A 412 16.48 -19.63 21.20
C ASN A 412 16.89 -20.48 19.97
N PRO A 413 15.98 -20.70 19.02
CA PRO A 413 16.28 -21.47 17.82
C PRO A 413 17.36 -20.77 16.97
N PRO A 414 18.11 -21.52 16.14
CA PRO A 414 19.07 -20.95 15.20
C PRO A 414 18.45 -19.87 14.31
N GLU A 415 19.16 -18.77 14.11
CA GLU A 415 18.70 -17.59 13.34
C GLU A 415 18.41 -17.88 11.85
N ASP A 416 18.88 -19.02 11.35
CA ASP A 416 18.63 -19.51 9.99
C ASP A 416 17.30 -20.27 9.84
N GLY A 417 16.51 -20.35 10.92
CA GLY A 417 15.21 -21.03 10.93
C GLY A 417 15.27 -22.55 10.77
N SER A 418 16.47 -23.15 10.82
CA SER A 418 16.67 -24.59 10.55
C SER A 418 15.96 -25.52 11.53
N ALA A 419 15.56 -25.02 12.71
CA ALA A 419 14.81 -25.79 13.71
C ALA A 419 13.36 -26.08 13.28
N HIS A 420 12.76 -25.24 12.43
CA HIS A 420 11.34 -25.32 12.08
C HIS A 420 11.18 -25.21 10.56
N GLN A 421 10.89 -26.34 9.91
CA GLN A 421 10.88 -26.44 8.46
C GLN A 421 9.52 -26.89 7.94
N LEU A 422 9.19 -26.40 6.76
CA LEU A 422 8.04 -26.80 5.95
C LEU A 422 8.53 -27.17 4.55
N MET A 423 8.24 -28.38 4.11
CA MET A 423 8.61 -28.89 2.80
C MET A 423 7.38 -29.39 2.03
N PHE A 424 7.30 -29.05 0.75
CA PHE A 424 6.27 -29.54 -0.17
C PHE A 424 6.67 -29.33 -1.62
N SER A 425 5.89 -29.92 -2.54
CA SER A 425 6.02 -29.66 -3.98
C SER A 425 4.72 -29.07 -4.53
N PHE A 426 4.81 -28.18 -5.50
CA PHE A 426 3.66 -27.57 -6.16
C PHE A 426 3.79 -27.58 -7.68
N GLU A 427 2.66 -27.52 -8.38
CA GLU A 427 2.55 -27.36 -9.83
C GLU A 427 1.86 -26.03 -10.12
N GLY A 428 2.61 -25.05 -10.64
CA GLY A 428 2.15 -23.69 -10.89
C GLY A 428 3.30 -22.75 -11.25
N GLU A 429 2.98 -21.51 -11.65
CA GLU A 429 3.96 -20.52 -12.12
C GLU A 429 4.35 -19.49 -11.05
N SER A 430 3.58 -19.45 -9.96
CA SER A 430 3.80 -18.57 -8.82
C SER A 430 3.42 -19.23 -7.50
N LEU A 431 4.06 -18.77 -6.43
CA LEU A 431 3.88 -19.22 -5.06
C LEU A 431 3.74 -18.01 -4.15
N ALA A 432 2.72 -18.02 -3.29
CA ALA A 432 2.52 -17.03 -2.25
C ALA A 432 2.17 -17.69 -0.91
N PHE A 433 2.46 -17.00 0.18
CA PHE A 433 2.11 -17.41 1.54
C PHE A 433 1.08 -16.44 2.11
N LYS A 434 -0.04 -16.96 2.59
CA LYS A 434 -1.02 -16.22 3.40
C LYS A 434 -0.54 -16.28 4.84
N VAL A 435 -0.10 -15.16 5.39
CA VAL A 435 0.63 -15.08 6.67
C VAL A 435 -0.01 -14.09 7.61
N HIS A 436 -0.07 -14.44 8.90
CA HIS A 436 -0.41 -13.48 9.94
C HIS A 436 0.78 -12.59 10.21
N ARG A 437 0.56 -11.28 10.20
CA ARG A 437 1.58 -10.26 10.42
C ARG A 437 1.13 -9.34 11.53
N ALA A 438 2.06 -9.02 12.43
CA ALA A 438 1.80 -8.32 13.68
C ALA A 438 2.90 -7.28 13.98
N ALA A 439 2.88 -6.71 15.18
CA ALA A 439 3.90 -5.76 15.63
C ALA A 439 5.28 -6.42 15.90
N GLU A 440 5.29 -7.69 16.27
CA GLU A 440 6.50 -8.44 16.61
C GLU A 440 7.16 -9.06 15.36
N PRO A 441 8.51 -9.06 15.26
CA PRO A 441 9.20 -9.56 14.08
C PRO A 441 9.27 -11.09 14.09
N ALA A 442 8.75 -11.73 13.04
CA ALA A 442 9.04 -13.11 12.68
C ALA A 442 9.55 -13.20 11.23
N PHE A 443 10.30 -14.24 10.90
CA PHE A 443 10.90 -14.44 9.59
C PHE A 443 10.54 -15.82 9.03
N LEU A 444 10.21 -15.85 7.73
CA LEU A 444 10.08 -17.06 6.93
C LEU A 444 11.08 -16.99 5.78
N TYR A 445 12.12 -17.83 5.82
CA TYR A 445 13.05 -17.99 4.70
C TYR A 445 12.48 -18.99 3.69
N VAL A 446 12.50 -18.63 2.40
CA VAL A 446 11.90 -19.45 1.34
C VAL A 446 12.92 -19.76 0.25
N ARG A 447 13.01 -21.05 -0.09
CA ARG A 447 13.70 -21.53 -1.29
C ARG A 447 12.73 -22.26 -2.19
N VAL A 448 12.88 -22.04 -3.50
CA VAL A 448 12.18 -22.77 -4.55
C VAL A 448 13.23 -23.42 -5.43
N ASP A 449 13.13 -24.73 -5.63
CA ASP A 449 14.11 -25.54 -6.39
C ASP A 449 15.55 -25.39 -5.91
N GLY A 450 15.71 -25.32 -4.58
CA GLY A 450 17.00 -25.11 -3.92
C GLY A 450 17.60 -23.71 -4.09
N GLN A 451 16.93 -22.80 -4.81
CA GLN A 451 17.35 -21.42 -4.99
C GLN A 451 16.53 -20.47 -4.10
N PRO A 452 17.12 -19.37 -3.60
CA PRO A 452 16.38 -18.32 -2.91
C PRO A 452 15.21 -17.81 -3.77
N ALA A 453 14.00 -17.75 -3.19
CA ALA A 453 12.79 -17.37 -3.91
C ALA A 453 12.96 -16.00 -4.60
N ASN A 454 12.48 -15.89 -5.85
CA ASN A 454 12.86 -14.80 -6.75
C ASN A 454 12.05 -13.51 -6.60
N ALA A 455 10.92 -13.53 -5.87
CA ALA A 455 10.08 -12.36 -5.63
C ALA A 455 10.36 -11.68 -4.26
N LEU A 456 11.25 -12.27 -3.45
CA LEU A 456 11.53 -11.85 -2.08
C LEU A 456 12.87 -11.12 -1.95
N PRO A 457 12.99 -10.22 -0.94
CA PRO A 457 14.28 -9.65 -0.55
C PRO A 457 15.22 -10.74 -0.03
N ARG A 458 16.52 -10.50 -0.14
CA ARG A 458 17.57 -11.45 0.26
C ARG A 458 18.32 -10.94 1.50
N SER A 459 18.68 -11.86 2.39
CA SER A 459 19.57 -11.59 3.52
C SER A 459 21.02 -11.47 3.06
N ASP A 460 21.91 -11.02 3.96
CA ASP A 460 23.36 -10.95 3.68
C ASP A 460 23.96 -12.33 3.37
N LYS A 461 23.33 -13.41 3.84
CA LYS A 461 23.69 -14.81 3.55
C LYS A 461 23.10 -15.31 2.22
N GLY A 462 22.33 -14.49 1.52
CA GLY A 462 21.71 -14.78 0.23
C GLY A 462 20.34 -15.46 0.30
N ASP A 463 19.83 -15.75 1.50
CA ASP A 463 18.53 -16.41 1.69
C ASP A 463 17.37 -15.42 1.46
N ALA A 464 16.36 -15.85 0.71
CA ALA A 464 15.18 -15.03 0.47
C ALA A 464 14.21 -15.15 1.66
N TYR A 465 13.62 -14.04 2.11
CA TYR A 465 12.81 -14.05 3.33
C TYR A 465 11.55 -13.18 3.25
N ILE A 466 10.58 -13.53 4.08
CA ILE A 466 9.38 -12.76 4.42
C ILE A 466 9.52 -12.33 5.88
N ILE A 467 9.21 -11.07 6.17
CA ILE A 467 9.11 -10.57 7.55
C ILE A 467 7.64 -10.36 7.95
N MET A 468 7.25 -10.91 9.09
CA MET A 468 5.87 -10.86 9.60
C MET A 468 5.54 -9.56 10.36
N LYS A 469 6.46 -8.59 10.40
CA LYS A 469 6.22 -7.28 11.00
C LYS A 469 5.44 -6.36 10.06
N THR A 470 4.33 -5.79 10.51
CA THR A 470 3.49 -4.94 9.65
C THR A 470 3.98 -3.50 9.55
N PRO A 471 3.72 -2.83 8.41
CA PRO A 471 4.12 -1.45 8.22
C PRO A 471 3.38 -0.44 9.10
N ASP A 472 2.30 -0.77 9.80
CA ASP A 472 1.53 0.12 10.70
C ASP A 472 1.41 -0.43 12.14
N LEU A 473 2.06 -1.57 12.42
CA LEU A 473 1.98 -2.32 13.68
C LEU A 473 0.56 -2.81 14.02
N GLN A 474 -0.33 -2.91 13.05
CA GLN A 474 -1.65 -3.55 13.21
C GLN A 474 -1.56 -5.01 12.80
N ASP A 475 -2.36 -5.85 13.47
CA ASP A 475 -2.47 -7.27 13.14
C ASP A 475 -3.34 -7.44 11.89
N ARG A 476 -2.83 -8.21 10.91
CA ARG A 476 -3.55 -8.53 9.68
C ARG A 476 -3.01 -9.79 9.03
N ILE A 477 -3.82 -10.36 8.15
CA ILE A 477 -3.41 -11.45 7.28
C ILE A 477 -3.05 -10.86 5.92
N ASP A 478 -1.81 -11.05 5.49
CA ASP A 478 -1.34 -10.61 4.18
C ASP A 478 -1.02 -11.83 3.31
N LEU A 479 -1.30 -11.71 2.01
CA LEU A 479 -0.85 -12.68 1.00
C LEU A 479 0.44 -12.15 0.36
N ILE A 480 1.57 -12.85 0.58
CA ILE A 480 2.90 -12.43 0.12
C ILE A 480 3.42 -13.38 -0.95
N VAL A 481 3.61 -12.87 -2.17
CA VAL A 481 4.21 -13.61 -3.29
C VAL A 481 5.68 -13.89 -2.99
N ALA A 482 6.02 -15.17 -2.87
CA ALA A 482 7.38 -15.64 -2.64
C ALA A 482 8.14 -15.89 -3.94
N ALA A 483 7.47 -16.45 -4.95
CA ALA A 483 8.04 -16.70 -6.27
C ALA A 483 7.04 -16.46 -7.39
N GLN A 484 7.53 -16.02 -8.54
CA GLN A 484 6.72 -15.73 -9.73
C GLN A 484 7.51 -15.92 -11.02
N GLY A 485 6.82 -16.16 -12.14
CA GLY A 485 7.47 -16.37 -13.43
C GLY A 485 8.30 -17.66 -13.48
N LEU A 486 7.87 -18.68 -12.73
CA LEU A 486 8.43 -20.01 -12.79
C LEU A 486 7.98 -20.68 -14.11
N GLY A 487 8.85 -21.51 -14.69
CA GLY A 487 8.48 -22.28 -15.89
C GLY A 487 7.45 -23.35 -15.54
N ALA A 488 6.63 -23.75 -16.51
CA ALA A 488 5.65 -24.82 -16.29
C ALA A 488 6.31 -26.11 -15.78
N GLY A 489 5.85 -26.63 -14.65
CA GLY A 489 6.36 -27.86 -14.06
C GLY A 489 6.05 -28.01 -12.58
N VAL A 490 6.64 -29.04 -11.99
CA VAL A 490 6.60 -29.28 -10.54
C VAL A 490 7.83 -28.65 -9.91
N HIS A 491 7.60 -27.82 -8.90
CA HIS A 491 8.63 -27.12 -8.13
C HIS A 491 8.67 -27.64 -6.69
N SER A 492 9.84 -27.62 -6.09
CA SER A 492 10.07 -27.98 -4.68
C SER A 492 10.22 -26.74 -3.82
N VAL A 493 9.65 -26.75 -2.62
CA VAL A 493 9.70 -25.63 -1.67
C VAL A 493 10.30 -26.07 -0.35
N GLU A 494 11.17 -25.22 0.17
CA GLU A 494 11.71 -25.30 1.53
C GLU A 494 11.45 -23.96 2.23
N GLY A 495 10.59 -23.98 3.26
CA GLY A 495 10.32 -22.86 4.16
C GLY A 495 10.98 -23.10 5.51
N ARG A 496 11.70 -22.10 6.04
CA ARG A 496 12.35 -22.14 7.37
C ARG A 496 11.89 -20.96 8.22
N PHE A 497 11.39 -21.23 9.43
CA PHE A 497 10.76 -20.22 10.29
C PHE A 497 11.64 -19.82 11.48
N TYR A 498 11.75 -18.52 11.74
CA TYR A 498 12.52 -17.92 12.84
C TYR A 498 11.72 -16.83 13.55
N LEU A 499 11.76 -16.78 14.90
CA LEU A 499 11.03 -15.83 15.76
C LEU A 499 9.48 -15.80 15.60
N ALA A 500 8.90 -16.86 15.04
CA ALA A 500 7.47 -17.03 14.84
C ALA A 500 6.74 -17.50 16.13
N TRP A 501 6.79 -16.72 17.21
CA TRP A 501 6.23 -17.11 18.50
C TRP A 501 4.79 -16.63 18.68
N ASP A 502 3.85 -17.58 18.78
CA ASP A 502 2.43 -17.38 19.16
C ASP A 502 1.68 -16.34 18.30
N GLN A 503 1.93 -16.33 16.99
CA GLN A 503 1.36 -15.39 16.02
C GLN A 503 0.45 -16.05 14.97
N TRP A 504 0.35 -17.39 14.96
CA TRP A 504 -0.30 -18.15 13.90
C TRP A 504 0.27 -17.82 12.52
N VAL A 505 1.60 -17.81 12.40
CA VAL A 505 2.30 -17.15 11.29
C VAL A 505 1.89 -17.63 9.90
N LEU A 506 1.42 -18.86 9.73
CA LEU A 506 1.02 -19.43 8.45
C LEU A 506 -0.49 -19.72 8.40
N ALA A 507 -1.24 -18.86 7.71
CA ALA A 507 -2.68 -19.05 7.47
C ALA A 507 -2.97 -19.90 6.22
N GLY A 508 -2.07 -19.95 5.24
CA GLY A 508 -2.28 -20.73 4.02
C GLY A 508 -1.17 -20.56 2.99
N ILE A 509 -1.22 -21.39 1.95
CA ILE A 509 -0.24 -21.39 0.85
C ILE A 509 -0.99 -21.31 -0.46
N ALA A 510 -0.71 -20.30 -1.27
CA ALA A 510 -1.36 -20.10 -2.55
C ALA A 510 -0.42 -20.42 -3.71
N VAL A 511 -0.93 -21.18 -4.66
CA VAL A 511 -0.24 -21.50 -5.91
C VAL A 511 -1.00 -20.86 -7.04
N GLY A 512 -0.30 -20.03 -7.80
CA GLY A 512 -0.87 -19.27 -8.90
C GLY A 512 -0.40 -19.76 -10.27
N SER A 513 -1.21 -19.42 -11.26
CA SER A 513 -0.88 -19.52 -12.68
C SER A 513 -1.59 -18.37 -13.36
N ALA A 514 -0.81 -17.38 -13.80
CA ALA A 514 -1.36 -16.22 -14.48
C ALA A 514 -1.80 -16.61 -15.89
N PRO A 515 -2.91 -16.05 -16.40
CA PRO A 515 -3.29 -16.28 -17.79
C PRO A 515 -2.23 -15.68 -18.73
N ASP A 516 -1.87 -16.39 -19.81
CA ASP A 516 -0.99 -15.84 -20.83
C ASP A 516 -1.71 -14.77 -21.66
N VAL A 517 -1.60 -13.53 -21.18
CA VAL A 517 -2.11 -12.33 -21.84
C VAL A 517 -0.97 -11.46 -22.39
N SER A 518 0.22 -12.01 -22.55
CA SER A 518 1.44 -11.30 -22.94
C SER A 518 1.26 -10.50 -24.23
N ARG A 519 0.66 -11.11 -25.24
CA ARG A 519 0.35 -10.48 -26.54
C ARG A 519 -0.61 -9.30 -26.40
N LEU A 520 -1.66 -9.44 -25.60
CA LEU A 520 -2.66 -8.40 -25.41
C LEU A 520 -2.12 -7.24 -24.57
N ASN A 521 -1.34 -7.54 -23.52
CA ASN A 521 -0.64 -6.54 -22.73
C ASN A 521 0.37 -5.75 -23.58
N ALA A 522 1.08 -6.41 -24.49
CA ALA A 522 1.98 -5.74 -25.43
C ALA A 522 1.21 -4.76 -26.35
N LEU A 523 0.05 -5.17 -26.88
CA LEU A 523 -0.80 -4.30 -27.70
C LEU A 523 -1.35 -3.10 -26.90
N ILE A 524 -1.75 -3.31 -25.65
CA ILE A 524 -2.17 -2.24 -24.73
C ILE A 524 -1.03 -1.25 -24.52
N GLY A 525 0.18 -1.75 -24.22
CA GLY A 525 1.38 -0.92 -24.01
C GLY A 525 1.78 -0.12 -25.24
N ILE A 526 1.74 -0.74 -26.44
CA ILE A 526 1.98 -0.06 -27.72
C ILE A 526 0.93 1.06 -27.93
N GLY A 527 -0.35 0.78 -27.67
CA GLY A 527 -1.43 1.75 -27.79
C GLY A 527 -1.26 2.95 -26.83
N MET A 528 -0.94 2.69 -25.55
CA MET A 528 -0.67 3.74 -24.55
C MET A 528 0.57 4.57 -24.92
N GLY A 529 1.63 3.92 -25.41
CA GLY A 529 2.83 4.60 -25.90
C GLY A 529 2.54 5.55 -27.06
N ALA A 530 1.67 5.16 -28.00
CA ALA A 530 1.23 6.02 -29.09
C ALA A 530 0.43 7.24 -28.58
N VAL A 531 -0.48 7.05 -27.62
CA VAL A 531 -1.22 8.16 -26.98
C VAL A 531 -0.27 9.15 -26.30
N LEU A 532 0.69 8.65 -25.51
CA LEU A 532 1.68 9.48 -24.81
C LEU A 532 2.53 10.28 -25.80
N ALA A 533 2.99 9.66 -26.89
CA ALA A 533 3.73 10.33 -27.94
C ALA A 533 2.91 11.46 -28.60
N GLY A 534 1.60 11.24 -28.83
CA GLY A 534 0.67 12.26 -29.32
C GLY A 534 0.54 13.45 -28.36
N VAL A 535 0.37 13.19 -27.06
CA VAL A 535 0.26 14.24 -26.02
C VAL A 535 1.53 15.09 -25.92
N LEU A 536 2.70 14.45 -25.92
CA LEU A 536 3.99 15.14 -25.85
C LEU A 536 4.22 16.03 -27.09
N LEU A 537 3.81 15.56 -28.27
CA LEU A 537 3.87 16.33 -29.51
C LEU A 537 2.93 17.55 -29.48
N ALA A 538 1.74 17.42 -28.88
CA ALA A 538 0.80 18.52 -28.69
C ALA A 538 1.31 19.57 -27.68
N ALA A 539 1.92 19.13 -26.56
CA ALA A 539 2.53 20.02 -25.58
C ALA A 539 3.72 20.79 -26.16
N TRP A 540 4.53 20.13 -26.98
CA TRP A 540 5.64 20.75 -27.71
C TRP A 540 5.16 21.83 -28.70
N MET A 541 4.00 21.64 -29.33
CA MET A 541 3.37 22.67 -30.19
C MET A 541 2.91 23.89 -29.41
N LEU A 542 2.29 23.70 -28.24
CA LEU A 542 1.83 24.78 -27.35
C LEU A 542 2.98 25.62 -26.78
N TRP A 543 4.15 25.00 -26.58
CA TRP A 543 5.36 25.66 -26.09
C TRP A 543 6.03 26.60 -27.12
N ARG A 544 5.73 26.46 -28.42
CA ARG A 544 6.33 27.26 -29.51
C ARG A 544 5.66 28.62 -29.78
N LEU A 545 4.71 29.08 -28.95
CA LEU A 545 4.07 30.39 -29.09
C LEU A 545 4.87 31.53 -28.41
N PRO A 546 5.23 32.65 -29.09
CA PRO A 546 6.16 33.64 -28.54
C PRO A 546 5.50 34.64 -27.57
N ARG A 547 6.13 34.87 -26.40
CA ARG A 547 5.76 35.91 -25.41
C ARG A 547 6.73 37.09 -25.49
N ILE A 548 6.22 38.32 -25.62
CA ILE A 548 6.99 39.58 -25.83
C ILE A 548 7.09 40.37 -24.51
N ALA A 549 8.26 40.96 -24.21
CA ALA A 549 8.57 41.74 -23.00
C ALA A 549 9.46 42.96 -23.29
N VAL A 550 9.27 44.11 -22.61
CA VAL A 550 10.21 45.27 -22.62
C VAL A 550 10.27 46.03 -21.26
N ARG A 551 11.50 46.52 -20.96
CA ARG A 551 12.18 47.25 -19.83
C ARG A 551 11.65 48.68 -19.47
N ARG A 552 12.09 49.53 -18.48
CA ARG A 552 13.14 49.64 -17.39
C ARG A 552 12.83 50.84 -16.40
N THR A 553 13.51 50.93 -15.23
CA THR A 553 14.06 52.10 -14.40
C THR A 553 13.20 53.30 -13.88
N THR A 554 13.23 53.85 -12.64
CA THR A 554 14.27 54.24 -11.63
C THR A 554 13.57 54.77 -10.31
N ILE A 555 14.01 54.51 -9.05
CA ILE A 555 14.85 55.18 -7.97
C ILE A 555 14.16 56.18 -6.95
N ASN A 556 14.55 56.06 -5.66
CA ASN A 556 14.79 57.07 -4.56
C ASN A 556 13.89 56.93 -3.31
N GLY A 557 14.29 57.06 -2.03
CA GLY A 557 15.55 57.48 -1.36
C GLY A 557 15.38 57.63 0.17
N LEU A 558 14.16 57.68 0.72
CA LEU A 558 13.88 58.00 2.14
C LEU A 558 13.50 56.81 3.05
N ALA A 559 13.62 55.57 2.56
CA ALA A 559 13.01 54.42 3.22
C ALA A 559 13.90 53.67 4.22
N TYR A 560 15.15 54.07 4.47
CA TYR A 560 16.11 53.27 5.26
C TYR A 560 15.81 53.22 6.77
N LEU A 561 15.38 54.33 7.37
CA LEU A 561 15.15 54.43 8.83
C LEU A 561 13.86 53.74 9.31
N ARG A 562 12.85 53.61 8.44
CA ARG A 562 11.55 53.02 8.77
C ARG A 562 11.53 51.48 8.73
N ARG A 563 12.64 50.78 8.42
CA ARG A 563 12.61 49.31 8.14
C ARG A 563 13.16 48.39 9.20
N MET A 564 13.80 48.90 10.23
CA MET A 564 14.38 48.06 11.27
C MET A 564 13.41 47.80 12.43
N THR A 565 12.51 48.76 12.69
CA THR A 565 11.42 48.65 13.67
C THR A 565 10.44 47.52 13.32
N ASP A 566 10.09 47.36 12.04
CA ASP A 566 9.00 46.46 11.64
C ASP A 566 9.32 44.97 11.83
N ILE A 567 10.59 44.57 11.72
CA ILE A 567 11.01 43.17 11.93
C ILE A 567 10.94 42.81 13.42
N LEU A 568 11.41 43.71 14.29
CA LEU A 568 11.38 43.51 15.74
C LEU A 568 9.93 43.51 16.27
N ILE A 569 9.08 44.39 15.74
CA ILE A 569 7.65 44.41 16.06
C ILE A 569 6.98 43.11 15.57
N GLY A 570 7.29 42.64 14.36
CA GLY A 570 6.76 41.38 13.84
C GLY A 570 7.11 40.16 14.72
N LEU A 571 8.37 40.06 15.18
CA LEU A 571 8.79 39.01 16.10
C LEU A 571 8.04 39.09 17.44
N ALA A 572 7.94 40.28 18.03
CA ALA A 572 7.21 40.48 19.29
C ALA A 572 5.72 40.14 19.18
N VAL A 573 5.06 40.56 18.09
CA VAL A 573 3.64 40.23 17.84
C VAL A 573 3.45 38.74 17.59
N SER A 574 4.38 38.07 16.89
CA SER A 574 4.32 36.61 16.70
C SER A 574 4.44 35.85 18.01
N LEU A 575 5.31 36.30 18.93
CA LEU A 575 5.47 35.72 20.26
C LEU A 575 4.24 35.95 21.14
N LEU A 576 3.62 37.14 21.06
CA LEU A 576 2.36 37.45 21.74
C LEU A 576 1.21 36.57 21.22
N ALA A 577 1.13 36.34 19.91
CA ALA A 577 0.15 35.44 19.33
C ALA A 577 0.33 34.00 19.88
N MET A 578 1.57 33.52 19.93
CA MET A 578 1.92 32.21 20.49
C MET A 578 1.60 32.09 21.97
N LEU A 579 1.96 33.08 22.78
CA LEU A 579 1.66 33.08 24.22
C LEU A 579 0.14 33.11 24.46
N GLY A 580 -0.61 33.95 23.72
CA GLY A 580 -2.06 33.97 23.80
C GLY A 580 -2.70 32.61 23.46
N MET A 581 -2.22 31.93 22.41
CA MET A 581 -2.73 30.60 22.04
C MET A 581 -2.33 29.53 23.06
N ALA A 582 -1.09 29.59 23.57
CA ALA A 582 -0.63 28.68 24.62
C ALA A 582 -1.45 28.83 25.91
N PHE A 583 -1.77 30.05 26.34
CA PHE A 583 -2.61 30.28 27.53
C PHE A 583 -4.07 29.90 27.32
N THR A 584 -4.58 29.98 26.07
CA THR A 584 -5.96 29.60 25.75
C THR A 584 -6.18 28.09 25.80
N PHE A 585 -5.21 27.30 25.32
CA PHE A 585 -5.44 25.88 25.04
C PHE A 585 -4.60 24.89 25.89
N ARG A 586 -3.63 25.34 26.71
CA ARG A 586 -2.70 24.43 27.44
C ARG A 586 -3.31 23.48 28.47
N ASN A 587 -4.61 23.56 28.78
CA ASN A 587 -5.23 22.73 29.82
C ASN A 587 -6.51 22.01 29.39
N ILE A 588 -6.88 22.01 28.11
CA ILE A 588 -8.21 21.50 27.72
C ILE A 588 -8.20 20.06 27.20
N LEU A 589 -7.12 19.48 26.64
CA LEU A 589 -7.21 18.11 26.08
C LEU A 589 -5.92 17.28 26.12
N PRO A 590 -5.82 16.30 27.04
CA PRO A 590 -4.98 15.11 26.83
C PRO A 590 -5.70 13.95 26.09
N ASP A 591 -7.03 13.87 26.02
CA ASP A 591 -7.72 12.59 25.69
C ASP A 591 -8.63 12.53 24.44
N VAL A 592 -8.76 13.58 23.62
CA VAL A 592 -9.75 13.60 22.51
C VAL A 592 -9.34 12.88 21.22
N PHE A 593 -8.23 12.14 21.22
CA PHE A 593 -7.87 11.24 20.11
C PHE A 593 -8.13 9.75 20.41
N SER A 594 -9.05 9.43 21.32
CA SER A 594 -9.73 8.13 21.33
C SER A 594 -11.10 8.24 20.67
N ARG A 595 -11.39 7.26 19.81
CA ARG A 595 -12.51 7.17 18.87
C ARG A 595 -13.87 7.43 19.55
N GLU A 596 -14.64 8.40 19.06
CA GLU A 596 -16.11 8.33 18.84
C GLU A 596 -16.71 9.68 18.40
N THR A 597 -17.68 9.62 17.48
CA THR A 597 -18.27 10.73 16.71
C THR A 597 -19.29 11.66 17.44
N PRO A 598 -19.84 11.42 18.65
CA PRO A 598 -20.88 12.31 19.18
C PRO A 598 -20.37 13.59 19.88
N THR A 599 -19.06 13.83 19.96
CA THR A 599 -18.49 15.00 20.67
C THR A 599 -18.45 16.30 19.86
N ILE A 600 -18.78 16.30 18.56
CA ILE A 600 -18.65 17.50 17.71
C ILE A 600 -19.57 18.64 18.20
N ILE A 601 -20.81 18.36 18.60
CA ILE A 601 -21.79 19.40 19.02
C ILE A 601 -21.42 20.00 20.38
N ALA A 602 -21.02 19.15 21.34
CA ALA A 602 -20.55 19.59 22.65
C ALA A 602 -19.23 20.37 22.55
N THR A 603 -18.32 19.96 21.64
CA THR A 603 -17.07 20.66 21.32
C THR A 603 -17.32 21.99 20.63
N VAL A 604 -18.30 22.09 19.73
CA VAL A 604 -18.70 23.36 19.10
C VAL A 604 -19.30 24.32 20.13
N LEU A 605 -20.07 23.82 21.10
CA LEU A 605 -20.66 24.62 22.18
C LEU A 605 -19.63 25.09 23.22
N THR A 606 -18.70 24.24 23.66
CA THR A 606 -17.57 24.67 24.53
C THR A 606 -16.56 25.53 23.78
N ALA A 607 -16.36 25.32 22.48
CA ALA A 607 -15.50 26.19 21.68
C ALA A 607 -16.14 27.56 21.39
N GLY A 608 -17.46 27.65 21.36
CA GLY A 608 -18.19 28.92 21.38
C GLY A 608 -17.95 29.74 22.66
N LEU A 609 -17.81 29.07 23.81
CA LEU A 609 -17.43 29.71 25.08
C LEU A 609 -15.94 30.11 25.11
N ALA A 610 -15.05 29.33 24.50
CA ALA A 610 -13.63 29.65 24.37
C ALA A 610 -13.33 30.82 23.40
N PHE A 611 -14.24 31.08 22.45
CA PHE A 611 -14.20 32.24 21.54
C PHE A 611 -14.20 33.59 22.30
N PHE A 612 -14.78 33.61 23.50
CA PHE A 612 -14.80 34.77 24.39
C PHE A 612 -13.64 34.82 25.39
N SER A 613 -12.68 33.88 25.32
CA SER A 613 -11.48 33.96 26.15
C SER A 613 -10.62 35.16 25.71
N PRO A 614 -10.17 36.02 26.65
CA PRO A 614 -9.35 37.19 26.32
C PRO A 614 -8.08 36.84 25.54
N SER A 615 -7.55 35.63 25.74
CA SER A 615 -6.35 35.12 25.12
C SER A 615 -6.56 34.68 23.65
N PHE A 616 -7.72 34.13 23.27
CA PHE A 616 -8.05 33.85 21.87
C PHE A 616 -8.20 35.14 21.06
N ILE A 617 -8.94 36.12 21.60
CA ILE A 617 -9.12 37.44 20.98
C ILE A 617 -7.76 38.11 20.80
N LEU A 618 -6.89 38.07 21.82
CA LEU A 618 -5.54 38.61 21.74
C LEU A 618 -4.72 37.93 20.63
N SER A 619 -4.82 36.62 20.47
CA SER A 619 -4.13 35.89 19.40
C SER A 619 -4.69 36.18 18.02
N ALA A 620 -6.00 36.28 17.85
CA ALA A 620 -6.62 36.68 16.59
C ALA A 620 -6.22 38.10 16.20
N VAL A 621 -6.26 39.04 17.15
CA VAL A 621 -5.79 40.42 16.96
C VAL A 621 -4.30 40.44 16.63
N ALA A 622 -3.48 39.63 17.30
CA ALA A 622 -2.05 39.54 17.02
C ALA A 622 -1.78 38.95 15.63
N LEU A 623 -2.52 37.93 15.18
CA LEU A 623 -2.39 37.38 13.82
C LEU A 623 -2.85 38.38 12.75
N ILE A 624 -3.91 39.15 13.00
CA ILE A 624 -4.35 40.23 12.11
C ILE A 624 -3.30 41.35 12.07
N ALA A 625 -2.79 41.78 13.23
CA ALA A 625 -1.73 42.77 13.30
C ALA A 625 -0.45 42.29 12.59
N LEU A 626 -0.08 41.03 12.78
CA LEU A 626 1.04 40.38 12.10
C LEU A 626 0.81 40.34 10.59
N TRP A 627 -0.40 39.96 10.15
CA TRP A 627 -0.78 39.99 8.75
C TRP A 627 -0.70 41.40 8.18
N LEU A 628 -1.16 42.43 8.90
CA LEU A 628 -1.06 43.84 8.49
C LEU A 628 0.40 44.30 8.40
N ILE A 629 1.27 43.88 9.32
CA ILE A 629 2.72 44.16 9.27
C ILE A 629 3.34 43.49 8.04
N ILE A 630 3.06 42.20 7.81
CA ILE A 630 3.57 41.43 6.67
C ILE A 630 3.00 41.99 5.36
N TYR A 631 1.72 42.32 5.33
CA TYR A 631 1.05 42.97 4.22
C TYR A 631 1.77 44.28 3.91
N ASN A 632 2.12 45.11 4.89
CA ASN A 632 2.86 46.34 4.62
C ASN A 632 4.34 46.11 4.26
N ARG A 633 4.97 45.08 4.83
CA ARG A 633 6.40 44.74 4.67
C ARG A 633 6.60 43.22 4.53
N PRO A 634 6.45 42.64 3.31
CA PRO A 634 6.51 41.19 3.11
C PRO A 634 7.84 40.53 3.49
N VAL A 635 8.92 41.30 3.53
CA VAL A 635 10.25 40.84 4.01
C VAL A 635 10.21 40.43 5.49
N VAL A 636 9.32 41.02 6.31
CA VAL A 636 9.09 40.59 7.70
C VAL A 636 8.54 39.15 7.71
N GLY A 637 7.64 38.83 6.78
CA GLY A 637 7.15 37.47 6.59
C GLY A 637 8.26 36.47 6.29
N LEU A 638 9.16 36.80 5.36
CA LEU A 638 10.35 35.97 5.07
C LEU A 638 11.25 35.78 6.29
N ALA A 639 11.47 36.84 7.08
CA ALA A 639 12.26 36.76 8.30
C ALA A 639 11.62 35.83 9.34
N LEU A 640 10.30 35.93 9.53
CA LEU A 640 9.57 35.06 10.45
C LEU A 640 9.62 33.60 10.02
N ILE A 641 9.51 33.30 8.73
CA ILE A 641 9.63 31.93 8.20
C ILE A 641 11.03 31.37 8.52
N ILE A 642 12.11 32.13 8.26
CA ILE A 642 13.49 31.71 8.57
C ILE A 642 13.67 31.48 10.08
N PHE A 643 13.13 32.36 10.91
CA PHE A 643 13.27 32.26 12.36
C PHE A 643 12.49 31.09 12.95
N TRP A 644 11.25 30.87 12.51
CA TRP A 644 10.36 29.86 13.05
C TRP A 644 10.56 28.46 12.47
N ALA A 645 11.22 28.33 11.31
CA ALA A 645 11.55 27.03 10.69
C ALA A 645 12.12 25.98 11.67
N PRO A 646 13.17 26.26 12.47
CA PRO A 646 13.72 25.29 13.42
C PRO A 646 12.83 24.93 14.61
N PHE A 647 11.73 25.66 14.84
CA PHE A 647 10.81 25.43 15.96
C PHE A 647 9.55 24.67 15.52
N PHE A 648 9.59 23.94 14.40
CA PHE A 648 8.42 23.26 13.84
C PHE A 648 7.81 22.20 14.77
N LEU A 649 8.60 21.63 15.69
CA LEU A 649 8.15 20.68 16.71
C LEU A 649 7.29 21.32 17.82
N VAL A 650 7.18 22.64 17.84
CA VAL A 650 6.34 23.39 18.77
C VAL A 650 5.17 24.01 17.99
N PRO A 651 4.14 23.22 17.63
CA PRO A 651 3.02 23.72 16.88
C PRO A 651 2.16 24.63 17.74
N ILE A 652 1.48 25.57 17.08
CA ILE A 652 0.47 26.42 17.65
C ILE A 652 -0.88 25.79 17.37
N GLN A 653 -1.70 25.62 18.41
CA GLN A 653 -3.07 25.15 18.25
C GLN A 653 -3.95 26.30 17.76
N LEU A 654 -4.46 26.17 16.53
CA LEU A 654 -5.50 27.00 15.93
C LEU A 654 -6.79 26.18 15.93
N TYR A 655 -7.62 26.36 16.96
CA TYR A 655 -8.86 25.61 17.12
C TYR A 655 -8.59 24.09 17.26
N LEU A 656 -9.15 23.25 16.39
CA LEU A 656 -8.95 21.79 16.39
C LEU A 656 -7.61 21.35 15.75
N TRP A 657 -6.85 22.27 15.13
CA TRP A 657 -5.73 21.94 14.24
C TRP A 657 -4.44 22.55 14.80
N ALA A 658 -3.34 21.80 14.78
CA ALA A 658 -2.05 22.27 15.26
C ALA A 658 -1.14 22.60 14.06
N PHE A 659 -0.70 23.85 13.95
CA PHE A 659 0.16 24.33 12.87
C PHE A 659 1.48 24.89 13.43
N PRO A 660 2.64 24.43 12.93
CA PRO A 660 3.91 25.09 13.16
C PRO A 660 3.85 26.59 12.85
N MET A 661 4.52 27.42 13.64
CA MET A 661 4.52 28.88 13.38
C MET A 661 5.15 29.24 12.04
N VAL A 662 6.02 28.37 11.49
CA VAL A 662 6.55 28.51 10.13
C VAL A 662 5.45 28.39 9.07
N GLU A 663 4.50 27.46 9.21
CA GLU A 663 3.35 27.30 8.30
C GLU A 663 2.43 28.52 8.37
N VAL A 664 2.11 28.98 9.58
CA VAL A 664 1.29 30.17 9.81
C VAL A 664 1.98 31.40 9.18
N SER A 665 3.26 31.60 9.45
CA SER A 665 4.04 32.70 8.88
C SER A 665 4.10 32.65 7.35
N LEU A 666 4.24 31.45 6.77
CA LEU A 666 4.20 31.24 5.32
C LEU A 666 2.83 31.58 4.76
N ALA A 667 1.74 31.08 5.33
CA ALA A 667 0.37 31.36 4.89
C ALA A 667 0.04 32.86 4.95
N LEU A 668 0.39 33.54 6.06
CA LEU A 668 0.21 34.99 6.18
C LEU A 668 1.02 35.75 5.13
N THR A 669 2.24 35.29 4.81
CA THR A 669 3.10 35.90 3.78
C THR A 669 2.54 35.68 2.38
N VAL A 670 2.09 34.46 2.06
CA VAL A 670 1.48 34.11 0.77
C VAL A 670 0.23 34.94 0.56
N THR A 671 -0.69 34.95 1.52
CA THR A 671 -1.95 35.70 1.42
C THR A 671 -1.70 37.19 1.28
N ALA A 672 -0.78 37.76 2.07
CA ALA A 672 -0.37 39.16 1.95
C ALA A 672 0.15 39.50 0.55
N VAL A 673 1.04 38.67 0.00
CA VAL A 673 1.63 38.88 -1.34
C VAL A 673 0.61 38.68 -2.46
N LEU A 674 -0.28 37.69 -2.34
CA LEU A 674 -1.34 37.43 -3.31
C LEU A 674 -2.36 38.58 -3.33
N ILE A 675 -2.84 39.01 -2.16
CA ILE A 675 -3.81 40.11 -2.04
C ILE A 675 -3.19 41.41 -2.56
N ARG A 676 -1.93 41.71 -2.24
CA ARG A 676 -1.20 42.83 -2.87
C ARG A 676 -1.20 42.73 -4.39
N GLY A 677 -0.84 41.56 -4.93
CA GLY A 677 -0.84 41.33 -6.37
C GLY A 677 -2.21 41.49 -7.03
N LEU A 678 -3.29 41.05 -6.36
CA LEU A 678 -4.67 41.20 -6.82
C LEU A 678 -5.14 42.65 -6.76
N ILE A 679 -4.86 43.37 -5.67
CA ILE A 679 -5.19 44.80 -5.51
C ILE A 679 -4.43 45.63 -6.52
N ASP A 680 -3.14 45.35 -6.72
CA ASP A 680 -2.34 46.00 -7.76
C ASP A 680 -2.98 45.76 -9.13
N ARG A 681 -3.34 44.51 -9.45
CA ARG A 681 -4.00 44.15 -10.72
C ARG A 681 -5.40 44.79 -10.89
N ALA A 682 -6.14 44.97 -9.80
CA ALA A 682 -7.46 45.61 -9.80
C ALA A 682 -7.35 47.14 -9.95
N ARG A 683 -6.41 47.79 -9.24
CA ARG A 683 -6.13 49.22 -9.38
C ARG A 683 -5.61 49.58 -10.78
N GLN A 684 -4.86 48.68 -11.40
CA GLN A 684 -4.42 48.77 -12.79
C GLN A 684 -5.57 48.66 -13.81
N ARG A 685 -6.71 48.06 -13.44
CA ARG A 685 -7.92 48.03 -14.29
C ARG A 685 -8.77 49.30 -14.17
N SER A 686 -8.66 50.04 -13.07
CA SER A 686 -9.51 51.21 -12.76
C SER A 686 -8.85 52.57 -13.01
N THR A 687 -7.55 52.61 -13.33
CA THR A 687 -6.82 53.83 -13.67
C THR A 687 -5.83 53.52 -14.81
N PRO A 688 -5.68 54.39 -15.84
CA PRO A 688 -4.72 54.19 -16.92
C PRO A 688 -3.29 54.56 -16.46
N VAL A 689 -2.84 53.95 -15.37
CA VAL A 689 -1.48 54.10 -14.84
C VAL A 689 -0.85 52.72 -14.77
N THR A 690 0.24 52.56 -15.53
CA THR A 690 0.92 51.28 -15.78
C THR A 690 1.66 50.74 -14.56
N PRO A 691 1.66 49.42 -14.34
CA PRO A 691 2.33 48.81 -13.19
C PRO A 691 3.75 48.33 -13.50
N ARG A 692 4.63 48.61 -12.55
CA ARG A 692 6.05 48.25 -12.59
C ARG A 692 6.26 46.87 -11.97
N ALA A 693 6.04 45.80 -12.73
CA ALA A 693 6.50 44.45 -12.36
C ALA A 693 7.95 44.25 -12.87
N GLU A 694 8.88 43.95 -11.96
CA GLU A 694 10.25 43.58 -12.34
C GLU A 694 10.26 42.14 -12.85
N ASN A 695 10.54 41.96 -14.14
CA ASN A 695 10.92 40.66 -14.69
C ASN A 695 12.27 40.24 -14.10
N SER A 696 12.25 39.49 -13.00
CA SER A 696 13.37 38.59 -12.72
C SER A 696 13.35 37.51 -13.80
N ASN A 697 14.30 37.54 -14.74
CA ASN A 697 14.45 36.43 -15.68
C ASN A 697 14.50 35.12 -14.89
N ALA A 698 13.71 34.13 -15.33
CA ALA A 698 13.71 32.82 -14.73
C ALA A 698 15.15 32.29 -14.67
N SER A 699 15.62 32.00 -13.47
CA SER A 699 16.90 31.36 -13.23
C SER A 699 16.79 29.88 -13.60
N SER A 700 17.89 29.26 -14.03
CA SER A 700 17.94 27.80 -14.16
C SER A 700 17.60 27.10 -12.83
N LEU A 701 17.91 27.72 -11.68
CA LEU A 701 17.50 27.22 -10.37
C LEU A 701 15.98 27.31 -10.13
N ASP A 702 15.30 28.29 -10.72
CA ASP A 702 13.83 28.39 -10.61
C ASP A 702 13.18 27.20 -11.33
N LEU A 703 13.65 26.86 -12.52
CA LEU A 703 13.17 25.69 -13.27
C LEU A 703 13.47 24.38 -12.51
N ILE A 704 14.68 24.24 -11.97
CA ILE A 704 15.07 23.03 -11.22
C ILE A 704 14.20 22.85 -9.97
N MET A 705 13.87 23.92 -9.24
CA MET A 705 12.96 23.86 -8.09
C MET A 705 11.52 23.49 -8.49
N LEU A 706 11.04 23.95 -9.65
CA LEU A 706 9.75 23.51 -10.18
C LEU A 706 9.77 22.05 -10.61
N CYS A 707 10.84 21.60 -11.29
CA CYS A 707 11.02 20.19 -11.65
C CYS A 707 11.10 19.31 -10.41
N PHE A 708 11.76 19.77 -9.34
CA PHE A 708 11.79 19.08 -8.05
C PHE A 708 10.39 18.93 -7.46
N ALA A 709 9.63 20.03 -7.35
CA ALA A 709 8.26 19.98 -6.85
C ALA A 709 7.33 19.13 -7.73
N ALA A 710 7.47 19.22 -9.05
CA ALA A 710 6.69 18.42 -9.99
C ALA A 710 7.01 16.93 -9.87
N LEU A 711 8.29 16.55 -9.80
CA LEU A 711 8.70 15.16 -9.63
C LEU A 711 8.20 14.59 -8.29
N ALA A 712 8.36 15.34 -7.20
CA ALA A 712 7.83 14.94 -5.89
C ALA A 712 6.29 14.86 -5.85
N THR A 713 5.59 15.60 -6.71
CA THR A 713 4.13 15.48 -6.84
C THR A 713 3.77 14.21 -7.62
N ILE A 714 4.54 13.89 -8.67
CA ILE A 714 4.34 12.70 -9.50
C ILE A 714 4.59 11.43 -8.66
N THR A 715 5.51 11.45 -7.71
CA THR A 715 5.80 10.26 -6.87
C THR A 715 4.65 9.85 -5.97
N LEU A 716 3.68 10.74 -5.69
CA LEU A 716 2.45 10.42 -4.97
C LEU A 716 1.59 9.37 -5.71
N LEU A 717 1.77 9.20 -7.03
CA LEU A 717 1.02 8.24 -7.84
C LEU A 717 1.35 6.77 -7.51
N TRP A 718 2.55 6.50 -6.97
CA TRP A 718 3.00 5.15 -6.60
C TRP A 718 3.41 5.03 -5.13
N SER A 719 3.23 6.07 -4.33
CA SER A 719 3.47 6.00 -2.89
C SER A 719 2.41 5.12 -2.23
N GLU A 720 2.83 4.03 -1.58
CA GLU A 720 1.94 3.05 -0.95
C GLU A 720 1.17 3.69 0.23
N GLN A 721 1.90 4.36 1.12
CA GLN A 721 1.35 5.10 2.25
C GLN A 721 1.01 6.54 1.85
N ARG A 722 -0.22 6.75 1.38
CA ARG A 722 -0.67 8.05 0.83
C ARG A 722 -0.72 9.19 1.84
N VAL A 723 -1.22 8.93 3.05
CA VAL A 723 -1.40 9.99 4.06
C VAL A 723 -0.05 10.56 4.53
N PRO A 724 0.95 9.74 4.91
CA PRO A 724 2.29 10.21 5.22
C PRO A 724 2.95 10.92 4.01
N ALA A 725 2.85 10.34 2.81
CA ALA A 725 3.42 10.91 1.59
C ALA A 725 2.90 12.32 1.27
N ILE A 726 1.58 12.55 1.40
CA ILE A 726 0.96 13.87 1.17
C ILE A 726 1.43 14.87 2.21
N ARG A 727 1.55 14.45 3.48
CA ARG A 727 2.06 15.31 4.55
C ARG A 727 3.49 15.73 4.25
N GLU A 728 4.38 14.79 3.95
CA GLU A 728 5.79 15.08 3.65
C GLU A 728 5.93 15.95 2.40
N TRP A 729 5.22 15.62 1.32
CA TRP A 729 5.16 16.44 0.11
C TRP A 729 4.76 17.88 0.41
N ARG A 730 3.74 18.11 1.25
CA ARG A 730 3.30 19.45 1.62
C ARG A 730 4.39 20.21 2.38
N VAL A 731 4.87 19.65 3.48
CA VAL A 731 5.72 20.36 4.46
C VAL A 731 7.20 20.42 4.07
N ILE A 732 7.70 19.44 3.31
CA ILE A 732 9.12 19.34 2.91
C ILE A 732 9.34 19.87 1.50
N VAL A 733 8.36 19.75 0.60
CA VAL A 733 8.51 20.16 -0.80
C VAL A 733 7.73 21.44 -1.11
N VAL A 734 6.40 21.41 -0.99
CA VAL A 734 5.55 22.53 -1.44
C VAL A 734 5.85 23.79 -0.66
N GLU A 735 5.85 23.72 0.68
CA GLU A 735 6.04 24.89 1.54
C GLU A 735 7.43 25.55 1.39
N PRO A 736 8.56 24.81 1.43
CA PRO A 736 9.89 25.40 1.22
C PRO A 736 10.11 25.90 -0.22
N VAL A 737 9.58 25.22 -1.23
CA VAL A 737 9.63 25.69 -2.63
C VAL A 737 8.79 26.95 -2.81
N LEU A 738 7.61 27.01 -2.18
CA LEU A 738 6.79 28.22 -2.16
C LEU A 738 7.53 29.38 -1.49
N PHE A 739 8.18 29.14 -0.36
CA PHE A 739 9.06 30.12 0.29
C PHE A 739 10.19 30.58 -0.64
N PHE A 740 10.85 29.67 -1.37
CA PHE A 740 11.84 30.02 -2.39
C PHE A 740 11.26 30.98 -3.44
N PHE A 741 10.07 30.71 -3.97
CA PHE A 741 9.42 31.58 -4.96
C PHE A 741 8.96 32.92 -4.38
N LEU A 742 8.46 32.96 -3.14
CA LEU A 742 8.16 34.21 -2.44
C LEU A 742 9.43 35.06 -2.29
N PHE A 743 10.53 34.46 -1.85
CA PHE A 743 11.83 35.13 -1.73
C PHE A 743 12.31 35.70 -3.06
N ARG A 744 12.17 34.94 -4.15
CA ARG A 744 12.57 35.35 -5.51
C ARG A 744 11.71 36.50 -6.04
N ARG A 745 10.39 36.45 -5.81
CA ARG A 745 9.41 37.41 -6.31
C ARG A 745 9.42 38.74 -5.56
N LEU A 746 9.76 38.71 -4.27
CA LEU A 746 9.82 39.92 -3.46
C LEU A 746 11.01 40.80 -3.85
N ARG A 747 10.79 42.12 -3.80
CA ARG A 747 11.86 43.11 -3.99
C ARG A 747 12.66 43.24 -2.70
N ILE A 748 13.76 42.50 -2.63
CA ILE A 748 14.66 42.49 -1.47
C ILE A 748 15.92 43.28 -1.82
N THR A 749 16.23 44.29 -1.01
CA THR A 749 17.45 45.10 -1.07
C THR A 749 18.65 44.38 -0.44
N SER A 750 19.88 44.82 -0.75
CA SER A 750 21.09 44.21 -0.17
C SER A 750 21.11 44.28 1.38
N THR A 751 20.61 45.37 1.96
CA THR A 751 20.47 45.49 3.43
C THR A 751 19.46 44.48 3.97
N GLU A 752 18.32 44.28 3.30
CA GLU A 752 17.31 43.30 3.71
C GLU A 752 17.85 41.87 3.59
N LEU A 753 18.60 41.55 2.53
CA LEU A 753 19.28 40.24 2.40
C LEU A 753 20.22 39.96 3.58
N THR A 754 20.96 40.99 3.99
CA THR A 754 21.84 40.90 5.16
C THR A 754 21.06 40.61 6.43
N ARG A 755 19.94 41.31 6.64
CA ARG A 755 19.08 41.12 7.82
C ARG A 755 18.46 39.73 7.86
N LEU A 756 18.10 39.16 6.71
CA LEU A 756 17.58 37.79 6.66
C LEU A 756 18.65 36.77 7.09
N VAL A 757 19.93 37.02 6.78
CA VAL A 757 21.05 36.22 7.30
C VAL A 757 21.28 36.49 8.80
N ASP A 758 21.16 37.74 9.25
CA ASP A 758 21.22 38.06 10.69
C ASP A 758 20.10 37.31 11.47
N VAL A 759 18.92 37.17 10.88
CA VAL A 759 17.79 36.41 11.46
C VAL A 759 18.08 34.90 11.49
N LEU A 760 18.73 34.35 10.46
CA LEU A 760 19.20 32.95 10.48
C LEU A 760 20.21 32.71 11.62
N LEU A 761 21.18 33.62 11.79
CA LEU A 761 22.16 33.55 12.87
C LEU A 761 21.51 33.71 14.25
N LEU A 762 20.50 34.58 14.36
CA LEU A 762 19.72 34.74 15.58
C LEU A 762 18.97 33.44 15.92
N ALA A 763 18.29 32.82 14.95
CA ALA A 763 17.61 31.54 15.14
C ALA A 763 18.57 30.45 15.61
N GLY A 764 19.73 30.31 14.94
CA GLY A 764 20.78 29.38 15.35
C GLY A 764 21.32 29.66 16.76
N THR A 765 21.47 30.93 17.14
CA THR A 765 21.92 31.31 18.48
C THR A 765 20.86 30.97 19.54
N VAL A 766 19.58 31.20 19.28
CA VAL A 766 18.50 30.83 20.22
C VAL A 766 18.47 29.31 20.42
N ILE A 767 18.59 28.52 19.35
CA ILE A 767 18.69 27.05 19.43
C ILE A 767 19.91 26.65 20.26
N ALA A 768 21.08 27.25 20.00
CA ALA A 768 22.30 26.96 20.75
C ALA A 768 22.12 27.29 22.25
N MET A 769 21.56 28.45 22.58
CA MET A 769 21.31 28.88 23.96
C MET A 769 20.31 27.98 24.68
N VAL A 770 19.18 27.63 24.05
CA VAL A 770 18.20 26.68 24.62
C VAL A 770 18.87 25.34 24.92
N GLY A 771 19.68 24.84 23.99
CA GLY A 771 20.43 23.60 24.19
C GLY A 771 21.46 23.68 25.32
N LEU A 772 22.20 24.80 25.42
CA LEU A 772 23.19 25.02 26.49
C LEU A 772 22.53 25.11 27.87
N ILE A 773 21.40 25.81 27.97
CA ILE A 773 20.61 25.90 29.20
C ILE A 773 20.12 24.50 29.61
N GLN A 774 19.53 23.74 28.67
CA GLN A 774 19.08 22.37 28.92
C GLN A 774 20.24 21.44 29.34
N TYR A 775 21.41 21.61 28.74
CA TYR A 775 22.60 20.80 29.04
C TYR A 775 23.06 20.98 30.49
N VAL A 776 23.08 22.23 30.96
CA VAL A 776 23.44 22.58 32.34
C VAL A 776 22.33 22.20 33.32
N SER A 777 21.06 22.35 32.95
CA SER A 777 19.90 22.07 33.82
C SER A 777 19.50 20.59 33.90
N GLY A 778 20.27 19.67 33.29
CA GLY A 778 20.02 18.23 33.36
C GLY A 778 19.04 17.66 32.31
N GLY A 779 18.56 18.46 31.35
CA GLY A 779 17.68 18.04 30.24
C GLY A 779 18.39 17.40 29.04
N ALA A 780 19.66 17.00 29.20
CA ALA A 780 20.45 16.35 28.16
C ALA A 780 20.08 14.87 28.01
N VAL A 781 20.19 14.33 26.80
CA VAL A 781 20.01 12.88 26.56
C VAL A 781 21.27 12.17 27.02
N ILE A 782 21.10 11.09 27.78
CA ILE A 782 22.19 10.22 28.23
C ILE A 782 22.47 9.23 27.10
N ALA A 783 23.67 9.27 26.53
CA ALA A 783 24.13 8.28 25.56
C ALA A 783 24.32 6.90 26.23
N GLU A 784 24.45 5.84 25.43
CA GLU A 784 24.68 4.45 25.91
C GLU A 784 25.87 4.32 26.89
N GLU A 785 26.81 5.27 26.88
CA GLU A 785 27.98 5.32 27.78
C GLU A 785 27.82 6.27 28.99
N GLY A 786 26.61 6.75 29.28
CA GLY A 786 26.34 7.64 30.43
C GLY A 786 26.70 9.12 30.20
N THR A 787 27.04 9.52 28.97
CA THR A 787 27.46 10.90 28.65
C THR A 787 26.29 11.79 28.20
N ARG A 788 26.27 13.03 28.68
CA ARG A 788 25.22 14.01 28.33
C ARG A 788 25.48 14.58 26.93
N ARG A 789 24.46 14.55 26.05
CA ARG A 789 24.45 15.16 24.71
C ARG A 789 23.41 16.27 24.58
N LEU A 790 23.78 17.36 23.91
CA LEU A 790 22.92 18.53 23.67
C LEU A 790 21.96 18.27 22.49
N LYS A 791 20.64 18.38 22.72
CA LYS A 791 19.58 18.24 21.69
C LYS A 791 18.80 19.52 21.38
N SER A 792 18.74 20.49 22.31
CA SER A 792 17.97 21.73 22.16
C SER A 792 16.48 21.47 21.91
N VAL A 793 15.86 22.14 20.93
CA VAL A 793 14.44 22.03 20.55
C VAL A 793 14.11 20.76 19.76
N TYR A 794 15.11 19.95 19.44
CA TYR A 794 14.95 18.72 18.65
C TYR A 794 14.91 17.48 19.54
N GLY A 795 14.39 16.37 19.00
CA GLY A 795 14.44 15.06 19.67
C GLY A 795 15.84 14.41 19.67
N SER A 796 16.69 14.74 18.69
CA SER A 796 18.01 14.15 18.50
C SER A 796 19.14 15.21 18.51
N PRO A 797 20.28 14.94 19.18
CA PRO A 797 21.48 15.79 19.11
C PRO A 797 21.98 16.05 17.68
N ASN A 798 21.78 15.11 16.75
CA ASN A 798 22.25 15.25 15.38
C ASN A 798 21.47 16.34 14.62
N ASN A 799 20.16 16.44 14.84
CA ASN A 799 19.32 17.46 14.18
C ASN A 799 19.74 18.88 14.56
N ALA A 800 20.07 19.11 15.84
CA ALA A 800 20.62 20.39 16.29
C ALA A 800 21.94 20.72 15.58
N ALA A 801 22.82 19.72 15.43
CA ALA A 801 24.11 19.90 14.76
C ALA A 801 23.96 20.16 13.24
N LEU A 802 23.00 19.52 12.58
CA LEU A 802 22.66 19.73 11.16
C LEU A 802 22.27 21.19 10.88
N PHE A 803 21.39 21.76 11.72
CA PHE A 803 20.95 23.15 11.57
C PHE A 803 22.06 24.16 11.90
N LEU A 804 22.71 24.02 13.06
CA LEU A 804 23.77 24.93 13.50
C LEU A 804 24.98 24.94 12.56
N GLY A 805 25.34 23.79 12.00
CA GLY A 805 26.41 23.67 11.01
C GLY A 805 26.17 24.48 9.72
N ARG A 806 24.92 24.75 9.36
CA ARG A 806 24.56 25.61 8.20
C ARG A 806 24.61 27.10 8.53
N CYS A 807 24.49 27.46 9.82
CA CYS A 807 24.54 28.84 10.29
C CYS A 807 25.98 29.35 10.43
N LEU A 808 26.87 28.52 10.99
CA LEU A 808 28.29 28.84 11.23
C LEU A 808 29.06 29.45 10.04
N PRO A 809 28.95 28.93 8.79
CA PRO A 809 29.69 29.50 7.67
C PRO A 809 29.28 30.94 7.32
N PHE A 810 28.02 31.32 7.53
CA PHE A 810 27.58 32.72 7.40
C PHE A 810 28.21 33.62 8.46
N GLY A 811 28.24 33.15 9.71
CA GLY A 811 28.85 33.87 10.82
C GLY A 811 30.35 34.09 10.60
N LEU A 812 31.09 33.04 10.24
CA LEU A 812 32.52 33.14 9.94
C LEU A 812 32.80 34.09 8.75
N ALA A 813 32.03 33.99 7.67
CA ALA A 813 32.21 34.88 6.52
C ALA A 813 32.02 36.36 6.89
N LEU A 814 31.03 36.67 7.74
CA LEU A 814 30.80 38.02 8.25
C LEU A 814 31.93 38.49 9.20
N VAL A 815 32.45 37.64 10.07
CA VAL A 815 33.62 37.95 10.91
C VAL A 815 34.82 38.34 10.06
N LEU A 816 35.04 37.66 8.94
CA LEU A 816 36.22 37.87 8.11
C LEU A 816 36.09 39.10 7.20
N MET A 817 34.88 39.44 6.75
CA MET A 817 34.69 40.35 5.60
C MET A 817 33.72 41.50 5.83
N ALA A 818 32.95 41.52 6.92
CA ALA A 818 32.03 42.63 7.18
C ALA A 818 32.80 43.94 7.40
N PRO A 819 32.34 45.08 6.83
CA PRO A 819 33.04 46.35 6.94
C PRO A 819 32.96 47.00 8.34
N SER A 820 31.93 46.66 9.12
CA SER A 820 31.71 47.22 10.46
C SER A 820 32.35 46.35 11.54
N LEU A 821 33.17 46.95 12.40
CA LEU A 821 33.78 46.25 13.55
C LEU A 821 32.72 45.64 14.49
N LEU A 822 31.64 46.40 14.77
CA LEU A 822 30.53 45.91 15.58
C LEU A 822 29.90 44.66 14.96
N ARG A 823 29.67 44.66 13.65
CA ARG A 823 29.10 43.50 12.94
C ARG A 823 30.03 42.28 12.97
N ARG A 824 31.35 42.50 12.87
CA ARG A 824 32.35 41.42 13.01
C ARG A 824 32.34 40.84 14.43
N ALA A 825 32.33 41.70 15.44
CA ALA A 825 32.30 41.28 16.85
C ALA A 825 31.01 40.51 17.18
N MET A 826 29.85 41.01 16.75
CA MET A 826 28.56 40.33 16.92
C MET A 826 28.52 38.98 16.22
N ALA A 827 28.92 38.93 14.93
CA ALA A 827 28.98 37.67 14.20
C ALA A 827 29.93 36.66 14.86
N GLY A 828 31.05 37.13 15.42
CA GLY A 828 32.00 36.31 16.18
C GLY A 828 31.35 35.71 17.43
N LEU A 829 30.75 36.55 18.27
CA LEU A 829 30.07 36.11 19.49
C LEU A 829 28.97 35.07 19.20
N LEU A 830 28.08 35.34 18.24
CA LEU A 830 27.00 34.43 17.86
C LEU A 830 27.55 33.10 17.34
N SER A 831 28.60 33.15 16.50
CA SER A 831 29.24 31.94 15.96
C SER A 831 29.91 31.11 17.04
N THR A 832 30.55 31.74 18.03
CA THR A 832 31.17 31.03 19.16
C THR A 832 30.14 30.28 19.99
N ILE A 833 29.01 30.91 20.31
CA ILE A 833 27.91 30.26 21.05
C ILE A 833 27.41 29.02 20.28
N MET A 834 27.17 29.16 18.98
CA MET A 834 26.75 28.05 18.13
C MET A 834 27.82 26.95 18.03
N LEU A 835 29.11 27.31 17.94
CA LEU A 835 30.21 26.34 17.84
C LEU A 835 30.33 25.50 19.12
N VAL A 836 30.22 26.13 20.30
CA VAL A 836 30.21 25.41 21.59
C VAL A 836 29.04 24.44 21.63
N ALA A 837 27.84 24.88 21.23
CA ALA A 837 26.67 24.00 21.18
C ALA A 837 26.88 22.80 20.23
N VAL A 838 27.44 23.02 19.03
CA VAL A 838 27.77 21.94 18.07
C VAL A 838 28.72 20.92 18.70
N VAL A 839 29.78 21.35 19.39
CA VAL A 839 30.71 20.44 20.08
C VAL A 839 29.99 19.59 21.12
N LEU A 840 29.06 20.16 21.88
CA LEU A 840 28.29 19.44 22.91
C LEU A 840 27.19 18.53 22.34
N THR A 841 26.83 18.64 21.06
CA THR A 841 25.94 17.64 20.41
C THR A 841 26.63 16.28 20.24
N GLN A 842 27.97 16.28 20.18
CA GLN A 842 28.79 15.10 19.89
C GLN A 842 28.35 14.36 18.61
N SER A 843 27.81 15.09 17.63
CA SER A 843 27.46 14.53 16.31
C SER A 843 28.73 14.30 15.50
N ALA A 844 29.08 13.03 15.24
CA ALA A 844 30.24 12.66 14.44
C ALA A 844 30.20 13.28 13.04
N GLY A 845 29.02 13.29 12.39
CA GLY A 845 28.83 13.90 11.06
C GLY A 845 29.11 15.40 11.04
N ALA A 846 28.69 16.12 12.08
CA ALA A 846 28.98 17.55 12.21
C ALA A 846 30.47 17.82 12.50
N LEU A 847 31.06 17.09 13.46
CA LEU A 847 32.40 17.37 13.98
C LEU A 847 33.53 16.90 13.07
N LEU A 848 33.33 15.80 12.34
CA LEU A 848 34.38 15.20 11.50
C LEU A 848 34.28 15.67 10.04
N ILE A 849 33.08 15.95 9.53
CA ILE A 849 32.88 16.20 8.10
C ILE A 849 32.22 17.56 7.86
N GLY A 850 30.97 17.75 8.27
CA GLY A 850 30.12 18.87 7.86
C GLY A 850 30.71 20.25 8.22
N VAL A 851 30.93 20.50 9.52
CA VAL A 851 31.42 21.80 9.99
C VAL A 851 32.85 22.05 9.52
N PRO A 852 33.83 21.15 9.72
CA PRO A 852 35.20 21.37 9.22
C PRO A 852 35.24 21.68 7.72
N ALA A 853 34.52 20.93 6.88
CA ALA A 853 34.48 21.17 5.44
C ALA A 853 33.90 22.55 5.10
N SER A 854 32.82 22.95 5.77
CA SER A 854 32.22 24.28 5.56
C SER A 854 33.15 25.43 5.93
N LEU A 855 33.88 25.31 7.06
CA LEU A 855 34.83 26.32 7.52
C LEU A 855 36.04 26.41 6.58
N VAL A 856 36.54 25.27 6.10
CA VAL A 856 37.61 25.21 5.09
C VAL A 856 37.20 25.94 3.82
N VAL A 857 35.99 25.69 3.30
CA VAL A 857 35.51 26.35 2.09
C VAL A 857 35.41 27.86 2.31
N VAL A 858 34.92 28.32 3.46
CA VAL A 858 34.88 29.75 3.79
C VAL A 858 36.29 30.36 3.80
N LEU A 859 37.25 29.72 4.48
CA LEU A 859 38.63 30.21 4.58
C LEU A 859 39.36 30.18 3.23
N PHE A 860 39.15 29.13 2.43
CA PHE A 860 39.75 28.96 1.11
C PHE A 860 39.23 30.01 0.13
N LEU A 861 37.92 30.26 0.12
CA LEU A 861 37.30 31.27 -0.73
C LEU A 861 37.67 32.69 -0.28
N TRP A 862 37.84 32.95 1.02
CA TRP A 862 38.35 34.21 1.53
C TRP A 862 39.81 34.46 1.12
N ARG A 863 40.72 33.56 1.52
CA ARG A 863 42.16 33.60 1.20
C ARG A 863 42.72 32.19 1.01
N ARG A 864 43.06 31.86 -0.24
CA ARG A 864 43.57 30.54 -0.66
C ARG A 864 44.70 29.99 0.23
N ARG A 865 45.69 30.82 0.60
CA ARG A 865 46.80 30.38 1.48
C ARG A 865 46.33 29.94 2.87
N ILE A 866 45.39 30.68 3.47
CA ILE A 866 44.84 30.34 4.79
C ILE A 866 43.97 29.09 4.70
N GLY A 867 43.20 28.93 3.61
CA GLY A 867 42.46 27.70 3.36
C GLY A 867 43.35 26.47 3.26
N LEU A 868 44.50 26.55 2.56
CA LEU A 868 45.47 25.44 2.48
C LEU A 868 46.06 25.09 3.85
N ILE A 869 46.37 26.10 4.68
CA ILE A 869 46.83 25.88 6.06
C ILE A 869 45.72 25.21 6.89
N ALA A 870 44.47 25.66 6.76
CA ALA A 870 43.34 25.07 7.47
C ALA A 870 43.11 23.60 7.08
N VAL A 871 43.23 23.27 5.79
CA VAL A 871 43.20 21.86 5.31
C VAL A 871 44.32 21.05 5.97
N GLY A 872 45.55 21.57 5.97
CA GLY A 872 46.69 20.92 6.63
C GLY A 872 46.44 20.68 8.13
N LEU A 873 45.94 21.69 8.85
CA LEU A 873 45.62 21.59 10.28
C LEU A 873 44.50 20.58 10.56
N ILE A 874 43.47 20.52 9.71
CA ILE A 874 42.39 19.54 9.87
C ILE A 874 42.89 18.13 9.59
N ILE A 875 43.70 17.92 8.55
CA ILE A 875 44.31 16.62 8.28
C ILE A 875 45.20 16.20 9.45
N VAL A 876 46.04 17.11 9.97
CA VAL A 876 46.87 16.83 11.15
C VAL A 876 46.01 16.55 12.38
N GLY A 877 44.92 17.28 12.60
CA GLY A 877 43.99 17.05 13.71
C GLY A 877 43.27 15.70 13.61
N LEU A 878 42.82 15.31 12.41
CA LEU A 878 42.22 14.01 12.14
C LEU A 878 43.22 12.87 12.30
N LEU A 879 44.46 13.05 11.85
CA LEU A 879 45.54 12.08 12.07
C LEU A 879 45.96 11.99 13.54
N ALA A 880 45.94 13.11 14.27
CA ALA A 880 46.22 13.14 15.71
C ALA A 880 45.10 12.52 16.55
N LEU A 881 43.86 12.52 16.05
CA LEU A 881 42.73 11.82 16.67
C LEU A 881 42.94 10.31 16.72
N ILE A 882 43.67 9.71 15.78
CA ILE A 882 43.94 8.26 15.74
C ILE A 882 44.72 7.79 16.98
N PRO A 883 45.92 8.30 17.31
CA PRO A 883 46.61 7.93 18.55
C PRO A 883 45.94 8.49 19.81
N LEU A 884 45.21 9.61 19.71
CA LEU A 884 44.48 10.16 20.87
C LEU A 884 43.26 9.30 21.25
N SER A 885 42.68 8.58 20.28
CA SER A 885 41.55 7.68 20.51
C SER A 885 41.89 6.42 21.28
N SER A 886 43.15 5.97 21.23
CA SER A 886 43.62 4.86 22.06
C SER A 886 43.90 5.29 23.51
N ALA A 887 44.21 6.56 23.75
CA ALA A 887 44.46 7.12 25.07
C ALA A 887 43.18 7.61 25.80
N VAL A 888 42.14 7.98 25.07
CA VAL A 888 40.88 8.49 25.62
C VAL A 888 39.72 7.59 25.21
N PRO A 889 39.14 6.79 26.13
CA PRO A 889 38.02 5.88 25.84
C PRO A 889 36.85 6.55 25.09
N ARG A 890 36.60 7.83 25.35
CA ARG A 890 35.56 8.66 24.71
C ARG A 890 35.80 8.99 23.23
N LEU A 891 37.07 9.10 22.81
CA LEU A 891 37.44 9.30 21.41
C LEU A 891 37.43 7.98 20.63
N ARG A 892 37.52 6.85 21.36
CA ARG A 892 37.34 5.51 20.82
C ARG A 892 35.94 5.37 20.20
N GLY A 893 34.87 5.75 20.91
CA GLY A 893 33.50 5.68 20.37
C GLY A 893 33.22 6.55 19.12
N LEU A 894 34.01 7.62 18.87
CA LEU A 894 33.92 8.44 17.66
C LEU A 894 34.66 7.83 16.45
N LEU A 895 35.63 6.94 16.67
CA LEU A 895 36.45 6.28 15.65
C LEU A 895 36.24 4.76 15.56
N ASP A 896 35.47 4.18 16.49
CA ASP A 896 35.18 2.75 16.56
C ASP A 896 34.11 2.40 15.52
N LEU A 897 34.57 2.14 14.31
CA LEU A 897 33.77 1.69 13.17
C LEU A 897 33.11 0.31 13.40
N SER A 898 33.31 -0.34 14.54
CA SER A 898 32.72 -1.64 14.87
C SER A 898 31.59 -1.59 15.91
N ARG A 899 31.38 -0.47 16.61
CA ARG A 899 30.39 -0.36 17.70
C ARG A 899 29.21 0.57 17.34
N SER A 900 28.05 -0.08 17.24
CA SER A 900 26.65 0.39 17.18
C SER A 900 26.17 1.38 16.09
N SER A 901 26.96 2.31 15.54
CA SER A 901 26.41 3.27 14.54
C SER A 901 26.88 3.09 13.10
N SER A 902 28.00 2.42 12.86
CA SER A 902 28.56 2.17 11.51
C SER A 902 28.16 0.81 10.93
N SER A 903 28.02 -0.22 11.77
CA SER A 903 27.49 -1.53 11.39
C SER A 903 26.01 -1.42 10.98
N THR A 904 25.21 -0.70 11.77
CA THR A 904 23.79 -0.44 11.47
C THR A 904 23.63 0.39 10.21
N ARG A 905 24.47 1.41 9.97
CA ARG A 905 24.45 2.19 8.70
C ARG A 905 24.77 1.35 7.48
N THR A 906 25.72 0.41 7.58
CA THR A 906 26.02 -0.51 6.48
C THR A 906 24.79 -1.35 6.14
N GLN A 907 24.12 -1.91 7.15
CA GLN A 907 22.88 -2.68 6.96
C GLN A 907 21.73 -1.84 6.38
N ILE A 908 21.56 -0.60 6.86
CA ILE A 908 20.57 0.36 6.33
C ILE A 908 20.86 0.64 4.86
N TRP A 909 22.12 0.89 4.49
CA TRP A 909 22.51 1.15 3.10
C TRP A 909 22.32 -0.08 2.23
N THR A 910 22.67 -1.28 2.71
CA THR A 910 22.40 -2.54 2.00
C THR A 910 20.90 -2.72 1.76
N SER A 911 20.07 -2.51 2.79
CA SER A 911 18.61 -2.56 2.69
C SER A 911 18.08 -1.53 1.68
N THR A 912 18.65 -0.31 1.70
CA THR A 912 18.33 0.76 0.76
C THR A 912 18.71 0.39 -0.67
N PHE A 913 19.85 -0.27 -0.89
CA PHE A 913 20.24 -0.76 -2.20
C PHE A 913 19.33 -1.88 -2.70
N TYR A 914 18.81 -2.74 -1.82
CA TYR A 914 17.79 -3.72 -2.20
C TYR A 914 16.49 -3.04 -2.63
N MET A 915 16.00 -2.06 -1.87
CA MET A 915 14.84 -1.24 -2.27
C MET A 915 15.06 -0.57 -3.64
N LEU A 916 16.25 -0.01 -3.89
CA LEU A 916 16.60 0.65 -5.14
C LEU A 916 16.84 -0.34 -6.30
N ARG A 917 17.26 -1.57 -6.02
CA ARG A 917 17.37 -2.62 -7.03
C ARG A 917 15.99 -3.03 -7.53
N ASP A 918 15.01 -3.08 -6.65
CA ASP A 918 13.62 -3.41 -6.98
C ASP A 918 12.91 -2.23 -7.65
N HIS A 919 13.24 -0.99 -7.25
CA HIS A 919 12.62 0.23 -7.75
C HIS A 919 13.63 1.27 -8.26
N PRO A 920 14.45 0.97 -9.29
CA PRO A 920 15.56 1.83 -9.70
C PRO A 920 15.13 3.15 -10.32
N ILE A 921 14.00 3.15 -11.05
CA ILE A 921 13.50 4.32 -11.78
C ILE A 921 12.60 5.17 -10.88
N THR A 922 11.62 4.57 -10.23
CA THR A 922 10.58 5.26 -9.46
C THR A 922 10.99 5.58 -8.03
N GLY A 923 11.97 4.84 -7.47
CA GLY A 923 12.14 4.78 -6.03
C GLY A 923 10.86 4.25 -5.35
N LEU A 924 10.74 4.49 -4.05
CA LEU A 924 9.56 4.13 -3.26
C LEU A 924 8.50 5.25 -3.28
N GLY A 925 8.90 6.50 -3.47
CA GLY A 925 8.04 7.67 -3.32
C GLY A 925 8.21 8.38 -1.98
N MET A 926 7.48 9.47 -1.77
CA MET A 926 7.63 10.33 -0.58
C MET A 926 7.21 9.59 0.69
N ASP A 927 8.01 9.69 1.76
CA ASP A 927 7.76 9.17 3.11
C ASP A 927 7.49 7.65 3.17
N GLN A 928 8.14 6.86 2.31
CA GLN A 928 7.92 5.40 2.25
C GLN A 928 8.99 4.56 2.93
N PHE A 929 10.16 5.14 3.24
CA PHE A 929 11.33 4.40 3.72
C PHE A 929 11.04 3.61 5.01
N LEU A 930 10.48 4.25 6.03
CA LEU A 930 10.15 3.62 7.32
C LEU A 930 9.30 2.35 7.14
N TYR A 931 8.23 2.49 6.35
CA TYR A 931 7.25 1.44 6.15
C TYR A 931 7.87 0.25 5.42
N GLN A 932 8.62 0.51 4.35
CA GLN A 932 9.26 -0.55 3.55
C GLN A 932 10.44 -1.18 4.28
N TYR A 933 11.22 -0.38 5.01
CA TYR A 933 12.34 -0.87 5.82
C TYR A 933 11.82 -1.89 6.82
N ARG A 934 10.91 -1.49 7.72
CA ARG A 934 10.49 -2.36 8.83
C ARG A 934 9.66 -3.58 8.45
N SER A 935 8.99 -3.53 7.29
CA SER A 935 8.02 -4.56 6.89
C SER A 935 8.43 -5.37 5.66
N ARG A 936 9.56 -5.07 5.03
CA ARG A 936 9.99 -5.83 3.85
C ARG A 936 11.50 -5.97 3.77
N TYR A 937 12.25 -4.90 3.98
CA TYR A 937 13.68 -4.87 3.64
C TYR A 937 14.63 -4.90 4.84
N ILE A 938 14.11 -4.98 6.06
CA ILE A 938 14.96 -5.07 7.25
C ILE A 938 15.69 -6.40 7.28
N LEU A 939 17.01 -6.32 7.26
CA LEU A 939 17.86 -7.49 7.37
C LEU A 939 17.62 -8.21 8.71
N PRO A 940 17.64 -9.55 8.74
CA PRO A 940 17.52 -10.31 9.98
C PRO A 940 18.53 -9.92 11.06
N ASP A 941 19.69 -9.38 10.69
CA ASP A 941 20.71 -8.91 11.64
C ASP A 941 20.48 -7.46 12.13
N ALA A 942 19.55 -6.72 11.51
CA ALA A 942 19.26 -5.31 11.74
C ALA A 942 17.94 -5.06 12.52
N TRP A 943 17.23 -6.13 12.92
CA TRP A 943 15.89 -6.05 13.54
C TRP A 943 15.81 -5.24 14.83
N ARG A 944 16.94 -4.94 15.48
CA ARG A 944 17.03 -4.17 16.73
C ARG A 944 16.69 -2.69 16.57
N GLU A 945 16.81 -2.14 15.37
CA GLU A 945 16.44 -0.75 15.05
C GLU A 945 15.39 -0.68 13.92
N PRO A 946 14.17 -1.19 14.13
CA PRO A 946 13.22 -1.36 13.04
C PRO A 946 12.56 -0.05 12.59
N ASP A 947 12.55 0.98 13.42
CA ASP A 947 11.75 2.20 13.20
C ASP A 947 12.56 3.37 12.64
N LEU A 948 13.54 3.07 11.78
CA LEU A 948 14.35 4.08 11.10
C LEU A 948 13.58 4.67 9.90
N SER A 949 13.55 6.01 9.81
CA SER A 949 12.76 6.72 8.80
C SER A 949 13.51 7.16 7.56
N HIS A 950 14.84 7.02 7.50
CA HIS A 950 15.63 7.43 6.34
C HIS A 950 16.98 6.71 6.24
N PRO A 951 17.60 6.66 5.05
CA PRO A 951 18.85 5.91 4.82
C PRO A 951 20.13 6.57 5.38
N HIS A 952 20.03 7.73 6.03
CA HIS A 952 21.17 8.51 6.55
C HIS A 952 22.22 8.86 5.47
N ASN A 953 21.78 9.05 4.22
CA ASN A 953 22.64 9.49 3.13
C ASN A 953 21.80 10.28 2.12
N VAL A 954 22.11 11.55 1.91
CA VAL A 954 21.35 12.48 1.06
C VAL A 954 21.21 12.00 -0.38
N VAL A 955 22.18 11.26 -0.92
CA VAL A 955 22.11 10.73 -2.28
C VAL A 955 21.11 9.59 -2.35
N LEU A 956 21.20 8.66 -1.39
CA LEU A 956 20.25 7.54 -1.29
C LEU A 956 18.84 8.02 -0.98
N ASP A 957 18.70 9.03 -0.12
CA ASP A 957 17.42 9.62 0.26
C ASP A 957 16.72 10.30 -0.93
N TYR A 958 17.45 11.07 -1.74
CA TYR A 958 16.90 11.62 -2.99
C TYR A 958 16.53 10.54 -3.99
N TRP A 959 17.33 9.47 -4.11
CA TRP A 959 17.03 8.39 -5.05
C TRP A 959 15.81 7.59 -4.59
N ILE A 960 15.72 7.25 -3.32
CA ILE A 960 14.63 6.42 -2.83
C ILE A 960 13.30 7.18 -2.79
N SER A 961 13.32 8.47 -2.44
CA SER A 961 12.10 9.28 -2.31
C SER A 961 11.57 9.80 -3.66
N LEU A 962 12.45 10.03 -4.64
CA LEU A 962 12.09 10.66 -5.93
C LEU A 962 12.46 9.83 -7.16
N GLY A 963 13.06 8.65 -6.99
CA GLY A 963 13.56 7.82 -8.07
C GLY A 963 14.85 8.36 -8.71
N ILE A 964 15.21 7.80 -9.87
CA ILE A 964 16.42 8.22 -10.61
C ILE A 964 16.36 9.70 -11.01
N GLY A 965 15.15 10.23 -11.21
CA GLY A 965 14.92 11.65 -11.44
C GLY A 965 15.39 12.52 -10.26
N GLY A 966 15.30 12.02 -9.03
CA GLY A 966 15.83 12.65 -7.83
C GLY A 966 17.33 12.89 -7.90
N LEU A 967 18.10 11.91 -8.36
CA LEU A 967 19.55 12.03 -8.55
C LEU A 967 19.91 13.08 -9.61
N VAL A 968 19.18 13.09 -10.72
CA VAL A 968 19.35 14.10 -11.78
C VAL A 968 19.08 15.50 -11.23
N ILE A 969 18.02 15.65 -10.43
CA ILE A 969 17.66 16.93 -9.82
C ILE A 969 18.70 17.35 -8.78
N LEU A 970 19.16 16.44 -7.92
CA LEU A 970 20.20 16.74 -6.93
C LEU A 970 21.49 17.20 -7.63
N ALA A 971 21.93 16.46 -8.66
CA ALA A 971 23.10 16.83 -9.45
C ALA A 971 22.93 18.19 -10.14
N ALA A 972 21.75 18.46 -10.72
CA ALA A 972 21.44 19.74 -11.35
C ALA A 972 21.39 20.89 -10.34
N GLN A 973 20.76 20.69 -9.17
CA GLN A 973 20.73 21.64 -8.06
C GLN A 973 22.15 22.01 -7.65
N GLN A 974 23.01 21.02 -7.41
CA GLN A 974 24.39 21.25 -7.00
C GLN A 974 25.21 21.94 -8.10
N TRP A 975 25.20 21.41 -9.33
CA TRP A 975 25.96 21.99 -10.44
C TRP A 975 25.60 23.46 -10.70
N VAL A 976 24.30 23.76 -10.80
CA VAL A 976 23.84 25.12 -11.09
C VAL A 976 24.06 26.04 -9.89
N PHE A 977 23.87 25.56 -8.66
CA PHE A 977 24.16 26.33 -7.44
C PHE A 977 25.62 26.74 -7.38
N TRP A 978 26.56 25.79 -7.47
CA TRP A 978 28.00 26.06 -7.40
C TRP A 978 28.47 26.98 -8.52
N ARG A 979 28.02 26.72 -9.76
CA ARG A 979 28.32 27.57 -10.92
C ARG A 979 27.81 29.00 -10.72
N THR A 980 26.60 29.16 -10.18
CA THR A 980 25.99 30.48 -9.94
C THR A 980 26.67 31.19 -8.79
N GLY A 981 26.94 30.49 -7.69
CA GLY A 981 27.59 31.04 -6.50
C GLY A 981 29.03 31.49 -6.77
N LEU A 982 29.85 30.69 -7.45
CA LEU A 982 31.24 31.06 -7.77
C LEU A 982 31.32 32.23 -8.76
N ARG A 983 30.43 32.29 -9.76
CA ARG A 983 30.33 33.44 -10.67
C ARG A 983 29.90 34.71 -9.94
N THR A 984 28.94 34.58 -9.04
CA THR A 984 28.45 35.69 -8.21
C THR A 984 29.55 36.19 -7.28
N LEU A 985 30.30 35.27 -6.68
CA LEU A 985 31.45 35.57 -5.84
C LEU A 985 32.50 36.36 -6.61
N HIS A 986 32.89 35.90 -7.80
CA HIS A 986 33.90 36.58 -8.62
C HIS A 986 33.52 38.03 -8.96
N LYS A 987 32.23 38.29 -9.21
CA LYS A 987 31.72 39.64 -9.50
C LYS A 987 31.72 40.56 -8.29
N TRP A 988 31.36 40.05 -7.12
CA TRP A 988 31.22 40.86 -5.91
C TRP A 988 32.53 41.05 -5.15
N ARG A 989 33.51 40.15 -5.32
CA ARG A 989 34.77 40.10 -4.56
C ARG A 989 35.52 41.44 -4.48
N ALA A 990 35.44 42.26 -5.53
CA ALA A 990 36.10 43.56 -5.61
C ALA A 990 35.15 44.76 -5.42
N ARG A 991 33.83 44.53 -5.26
CA ARG A 991 32.79 45.58 -5.31
C ARG A 991 32.05 45.77 -3.99
N ASP A 992 31.67 44.68 -3.33
CA ASP A 992 30.91 44.73 -2.09
C ASP A 992 31.39 43.62 -1.13
N PRO A 993 32.13 43.99 -0.06
CA PRO A 993 32.60 43.03 0.94
C PRO A 993 31.47 42.23 1.59
N LEU A 994 30.29 42.86 1.75
CA LEU A 994 29.17 42.25 2.44
C LEU A 994 28.44 41.26 1.53
N ALA A 995 28.13 41.62 0.29
CA ALA A 995 27.60 40.66 -0.68
C ALA A 995 28.56 39.48 -0.92
N THR A 996 29.87 39.73 -0.87
CA THR A 996 30.90 38.69 -0.91
C THR A 996 30.82 37.77 0.30
N ALA A 997 30.70 38.31 1.51
CA ALA A 997 30.53 37.55 2.74
C ALA A 997 29.27 36.65 2.69
N LEU A 998 28.13 37.20 2.26
CA LEU A 998 26.88 36.43 2.13
C LEU A 998 27.01 35.30 1.11
N THR A 999 27.69 35.54 -0.02
CA THR A 999 27.92 34.51 -1.04
C THR A 999 28.83 33.41 -0.52
N ILE A 1000 29.93 33.74 0.16
CA ILE A 1000 30.84 32.74 0.75
C ILE A 1000 30.13 31.95 1.85
N GLY A 1001 29.35 32.61 2.71
CA GLY A 1001 28.55 31.96 3.74
C GLY A 1001 27.55 30.96 3.17
N ALA A 1002 26.87 31.31 2.06
CA ALA A 1002 25.95 30.41 1.37
C ALA A 1002 26.65 29.20 0.75
N LEU A 1003 27.84 29.40 0.15
CA LEU A 1003 28.66 28.30 -0.36
C LEU A 1003 29.13 27.37 0.76
N GLY A 1004 29.55 27.91 1.90
CA GLY A 1004 29.91 27.12 3.08
C GLY A 1004 28.71 26.37 3.69
N SER A 1005 27.53 27.00 3.75
CA SER A 1005 26.29 26.35 4.20
C SER A 1005 25.94 25.15 3.32
N MET A 1006 26.06 25.29 1.99
CA MET A 1006 25.87 24.18 1.06
C MET A 1006 26.93 23.08 1.24
N THR A 1007 28.18 23.44 1.56
CA THR A 1007 29.20 22.45 1.90
C THR A 1007 28.83 21.65 3.15
N ASN A 1008 28.30 22.30 4.20
CA ASN A 1008 27.82 21.58 5.38
C ASN A 1008 26.63 20.66 5.05
N PHE A 1009 25.68 21.13 4.22
CA PHE A 1009 24.58 20.31 3.70
C PHE A 1009 25.08 19.03 3.02
N LEU A 1010 26.09 19.14 2.15
CA LEU A 1010 26.67 17.97 1.49
C LEU A 1010 27.47 17.09 2.45
N GLY A 1011 28.40 17.68 3.20
CA GLY A 1011 29.33 16.95 4.06
C GLY A 1011 28.65 16.20 5.20
N HIS A 1012 27.75 16.85 5.93
CA HIS A 1012 26.97 16.19 6.97
C HIS A 1012 25.94 15.23 6.35
N GLY A 1013 25.37 15.59 5.20
CA GLY A 1013 24.37 14.78 4.50
C GLY A 1013 24.88 13.45 3.95
N LEU A 1014 26.19 13.22 3.88
CA LEU A 1014 26.73 11.91 3.52
C LEU A 1014 26.53 10.84 4.59
N VAL A 1015 26.25 11.26 5.84
CA VAL A 1015 26.16 10.36 7.00
C VAL A 1015 24.90 10.59 7.86
N ASP A 1016 24.02 11.52 7.45
CA ASP A 1016 22.74 11.78 8.10
C ASP A 1016 21.72 12.45 7.14
N ASN A 1017 20.48 12.62 7.59
CA ASN A 1017 19.44 13.32 6.80
C ASN A 1017 19.78 14.81 6.66
N SER A 1018 19.73 15.33 5.43
CA SER A 1018 20.15 16.70 5.11
C SER A 1018 19.08 17.55 4.42
N TYR A 1019 18.03 16.96 3.88
CA TYR A 1019 16.99 17.72 3.18
C TYR A 1019 15.58 17.41 3.68
N PHE A 1020 15.26 16.14 3.89
CA PHE A 1020 13.92 15.67 4.25
C PHE A 1020 13.63 15.87 5.74
N VAL A 1021 13.85 17.10 6.22
CA VAL A 1021 13.44 17.63 7.51
C VAL A 1021 13.01 19.08 7.28
N ILE A 1022 11.88 19.49 7.88
CA ILE A 1022 11.21 20.77 7.60
C ILE A 1022 12.17 21.96 7.66
N ASP A 1023 12.90 22.14 8.76
CA ASP A 1023 13.81 23.26 8.96
C ASP A 1023 15.00 23.24 7.99
N LEU A 1024 15.55 22.05 7.72
CA LEU A 1024 16.65 21.86 6.79
C LEU A 1024 16.25 22.18 5.35
N ALA A 1025 15.02 21.84 4.94
CA ALA A 1025 14.45 22.19 3.64
C ALA A 1025 14.29 23.71 3.48
N PHE A 1026 13.77 24.41 4.50
CA PHE A 1026 13.70 25.88 4.50
C PHE A 1026 15.08 26.54 4.42
N VAL A 1027 16.07 26.07 5.18
CA VAL A 1027 17.45 26.61 5.14
C VAL A 1027 18.12 26.35 3.78
N PHE A 1028 17.88 25.19 3.17
CA PHE A 1028 18.35 24.90 1.81
C PHE A 1028 17.73 25.86 0.80
N CYS A 1029 16.39 25.98 0.80
CA CYS A 1029 15.66 26.89 -0.09
C CYS A 1029 16.09 28.35 0.11
N PHE A 1030 16.33 28.78 1.36
CA PHE A 1030 16.90 30.09 1.67
C PHE A 1030 18.29 30.27 1.04
N THR A 1031 19.18 29.30 1.22
CA THR A 1031 20.56 29.35 0.71
C THR A 1031 20.58 29.45 -0.82
N VAL A 1032 19.74 28.67 -1.51
CA VAL A 1032 19.61 28.71 -2.98
C VAL A 1032 18.96 30.03 -3.44
N ALA A 1033 17.92 30.51 -2.75
CA ALA A 1033 17.26 31.78 -3.06
C ALA A 1033 18.21 32.98 -2.89
N LEU A 1034 19.02 32.99 -1.83
CA LEU A 1034 19.99 34.02 -1.53
C LEU A 1034 21.05 34.15 -2.63
N VAL A 1035 21.68 33.04 -3.04
CA VAL A 1035 22.67 33.04 -4.13
C VAL A 1035 22.04 33.49 -5.45
N THR A 1036 20.83 33.02 -5.76
CA THR A 1036 20.14 33.39 -6.99
C THR A 1036 19.79 34.89 -7.01
N ARG A 1037 19.40 35.46 -5.87
CA ARG A 1037 19.12 36.90 -5.74
C ARG A 1037 20.38 37.74 -5.86
N LEU A 1038 21.47 37.36 -5.20
CA LEU A 1038 22.78 38.02 -5.31
C LEU A 1038 23.35 37.95 -6.74
N ALA A 1039 23.06 36.87 -7.47
CA ALA A 1039 23.42 36.74 -8.88
C ALA A 1039 22.61 37.70 -9.78
N ALA A 1040 21.30 37.85 -9.51
CA ALA A 1040 20.43 38.75 -10.26
C ALA A 1040 20.83 40.22 -10.07
N THR A 1041 21.06 40.66 -8.83
CA THR A 1041 21.53 42.02 -8.53
C THR A 1041 22.89 42.33 -9.14
N SER A 1042 23.77 41.32 -9.25
CA SER A 1042 25.07 41.49 -9.93
C SER A 1042 24.94 41.82 -11.42
N LYS A 1043 23.88 41.34 -12.10
CA LYS A 1043 23.63 41.64 -13.52
C LYS A 1043 23.15 43.08 -13.69
N GLU A 1044 22.32 43.57 -12.75
CA GLU A 1044 21.81 44.93 -12.72
C GLU A 1044 22.91 45.96 -12.41
N ALA A 1045 23.92 45.60 -11.62
CA ALA A 1045 25.06 46.48 -11.32
C ALA A 1045 26.15 46.52 -12.41
N THR A 1046 26.05 45.70 -13.46
CA THR A 1046 27.00 45.65 -14.59
C THR A 1046 26.44 46.19 -15.91
N ALA A 1047 25.17 46.58 -15.96
CA ALA A 1047 24.42 46.95 -17.16
C ALA A 1047 23.57 48.19 -16.94
#